data_AF-A0A6A7KJ06-F1
#
_entry.id   AF-A0A6A7KJ06-F1
#
_cell.length_a   1.000
_cell.length_b   1.000
_cell.length_c   1.000
_cell.angle_alpha   90.00
_cell.angle_beta   90.00
_cell.angle_gamma   90.00
#
_symmetry.space_group_name_H-M   'P 1'
#
loop_
_entity.id
_entity.type
_entity.pdbx_description
1 polymer ?
#
loop_
_entity_poly.entity_id
_entity_poly.type
_entity_poly.pdbx_seq_one_letter_code
_entity_poly.pdbx_strand_id
1 'polypeptide(L)'
;MKKALSLALFLLLAMSNFTVGQVLIENPQPSLVILGNPYPKYFSIPEGEEYTAYFYVIEDLDIEEVTFYYRINYGEWQIRPVKTATINENEEIYNSIVGRIYNRSAILRTFYGKATIPSQKAGSVVEFKVAVKDKEGHVSESIIGKYFVVKPSEKRVLIVDPSVREELFMEGAENIELLVNATEIYPVDLSDYKEELDRVKPFLTHSRFLKRHHWEYLAQYYNITIVSPEELATALKEVQPKVVILSNLWLKRWEIKDVQGLIRYLRENNAGIVATHGTLFDGAVYDGEKLIQIGPVSHIGTFDAYEKGSLATLLGFELLPVIEEAKKESAENGNYAIFEIPTILPFIPSAERLIIKNIGLIKSVSSIEFSNATDSAFGWQYILPPESLNFARDAIREKKTVEKDKILEFFSLQEKIFGHSKPARGVYALDFPLVDALKNLRFTDDDIQLQVGGTGVTLTPNRPVIERVRLLSAINRDIVSLDALSKDYLSAVITRDEKYRGDGIRSAYISFEIEAGGEEELLALKDIVEWASNFEPIKTFAPIVQVTVLSNDIDWNIKGQYIKEHFEKMGATVTRAKPEEFETYKKNKIIIILGGPKAYDGVGEYVKQVLDENEQEKVINGKQGIFIKRDVWERGQIVIVLAGKDRYQTGEKVLTYSEGVNEDYVNLLAEFLTS
;
A
#
# COMPACT_ATOMS: atom_id res chain seq x y z
N MET A 1 -54.96 -53.23 -66.61
CA MET A 1 -54.70 -52.08 -65.70
C MET A 1 -54.13 -52.55 -64.36
N LYS A 2 -52.95 -53.16 -64.36
CA LYS A 2 -52.21 -53.62 -63.16
C LYS A 2 -50.69 -53.38 -63.33
N LYS A 3 -50.33 -52.22 -63.90
CA LYS A 3 -48.94 -51.77 -64.11
C LYS A 3 -48.73 -50.26 -63.85
N ALA A 4 -49.66 -49.61 -63.14
CA ALA A 4 -49.57 -48.17 -62.81
C ALA A 4 -49.50 -47.89 -61.30
N LEU A 5 -49.54 -48.92 -60.43
CA LEU A 5 -49.49 -48.73 -58.98
C LEU A 5 -48.16 -49.10 -58.31
N SER A 6 -47.22 -49.75 -59.02
CA SER A 6 -45.91 -50.12 -58.44
C SER A 6 -44.79 -49.12 -58.72
N LEU A 7 -45.03 -48.08 -59.52
CA LEU A 7 -44.04 -47.04 -59.82
C LEU A 7 -44.15 -45.82 -58.88
N ALA A 8 -45.29 -45.61 -58.23
CA ALA A 8 -45.49 -44.54 -57.25
C ALA A 8 -44.96 -44.91 -55.85
N LEU A 9 -44.80 -46.20 -55.54
CA LEU A 9 -44.29 -46.65 -54.23
C LEU A 9 -42.75 -46.78 -54.20
N PHE A 10 -42.08 -46.76 -55.36
CA PHE A 10 -40.62 -46.81 -55.44
C PHE A 10 -39.94 -45.42 -55.53
N LEU A 11 -40.72 -44.36 -55.76
CA LEU A 11 -40.24 -42.97 -55.79
C LEU A 11 -40.46 -42.22 -54.45
N LEU A 12 -41.20 -42.80 -53.50
CA LEU A 12 -41.32 -42.29 -52.13
C LEU A 12 -40.30 -42.89 -51.15
N LEU A 13 -39.51 -43.89 -51.58
CA LEU A 13 -38.45 -44.52 -50.79
C LEU A 13 -37.03 -44.07 -51.22
N ALA A 14 -36.93 -43.13 -52.16
CA ALA A 14 -35.65 -42.56 -52.62
C ALA A 14 -35.48 -41.07 -52.26
N MET A 15 -36.35 -40.51 -51.41
CA MET A 15 -36.20 -39.18 -50.81
C MET A 15 -36.34 -39.26 -49.29
N SER A 16 -35.58 -40.18 -48.67
CA SER A 16 -35.39 -40.21 -47.22
C SER A 16 -34.05 -40.88 -46.88
N ASN A 17 -32.97 -40.42 -47.53
CA ASN A 17 -31.60 -40.75 -47.13
C ASN A 17 -30.82 -39.45 -46.94
N PHE A 18 -31.29 -38.64 -46.01
CA PHE A 18 -30.45 -37.75 -45.19
C PHE A 18 -31.03 -37.73 -43.77
N THR A 19 -31.23 -38.91 -43.17
CA THR A 19 -31.08 -39.02 -41.72
C THR A 19 -29.58 -39.03 -41.45
N VAL A 20 -28.97 -37.83 -41.46
CA VAL A 20 -27.84 -37.60 -40.56
C VAL A 20 -28.39 -37.96 -39.20
N GLY A 21 -27.86 -39.02 -38.58
CA GLY A 21 -28.34 -39.47 -37.28
C GLY A 21 -28.41 -38.25 -36.36
N GLN A 22 -29.63 -37.89 -35.95
CA GLN A 22 -29.80 -36.99 -34.82
C GLN A 22 -29.17 -37.74 -33.65
N VAL A 23 -27.95 -37.35 -33.29
CA VAL A 23 -27.41 -37.68 -31.99
C VAL A 23 -28.40 -37.07 -31.00
N LEU A 24 -29.19 -37.92 -30.36
CA LEU A 24 -30.10 -37.49 -29.32
C LEU A 24 -29.19 -37.11 -28.14
N ILE A 25 -29.03 -35.81 -27.89
CA ILE A 25 -28.38 -35.32 -26.68
C ILE A 25 -29.47 -35.36 -25.60
N GLU A 26 -29.36 -36.31 -24.68
CA GLU A 26 -30.23 -36.39 -23.51
C GLU A 26 -29.75 -35.33 -22.51
N ASN A 27 -30.61 -34.36 -22.17
CA ASN A 27 -30.33 -33.20 -21.28
C ASN A 27 -29.28 -32.22 -21.82
N PRO A 28 -29.63 -31.42 -22.85
CA PRO A 28 -28.74 -30.38 -23.38
C PRO A 28 -28.32 -29.37 -22.31
N GLN A 29 -27.06 -28.98 -22.35
CA GLN A 29 -26.45 -28.12 -21.33
C GLN A 29 -26.38 -26.67 -21.81
N PRO A 30 -26.45 -25.70 -20.88
CA PRO A 30 -26.23 -24.29 -21.22
C PRO A 30 -24.89 -24.10 -21.93
N SER A 31 -24.85 -23.24 -22.96
CA SER A 31 -23.63 -22.95 -23.70
C SER A 31 -22.50 -22.45 -22.79
N LEU A 32 -21.25 -22.73 -23.14
CA LEU A 32 -20.08 -22.18 -22.47
C LEU A 32 -19.55 -20.98 -23.28
N VAL A 33 -19.39 -19.82 -22.61
CA VAL A 33 -19.00 -18.56 -23.26
C VAL A 33 -17.71 -18.01 -22.65
N ILE A 34 -16.61 -18.00 -23.42
CA ILE A 34 -15.29 -17.55 -22.98
C ILE A 34 -14.97 -16.20 -23.62
N LEU A 35 -14.75 -15.16 -22.81
CA LEU A 35 -14.11 -13.92 -23.28
C LEU A 35 -12.60 -14.15 -23.41
N GLY A 36 -12.05 -13.90 -24.60
CA GLY A 36 -10.62 -14.05 -24.86
C GLY A 36 -9.76 -12.93 -24.31
N ASN A 37 -10.33 -11.72 -24.24
CA ASN A 37 -9.69 -10.52 -23.72
C ASN A 37 -10.67 -9.72 -22.86
N PRO A 38 -10.86 -10.10 -21.59
CA PRO A 38 -11.78 -9.40 -20.68
C PRO A 38 -11.33 -7.97 -20.35
N TYR A 39 -10.09 -7.62 -20.62
CA TYR A 39 -9.56 -6.27 -20.49
C TYR A 39 -8.39 -6.07 -21.46
N PRO A 40 -8.13 -4.84 -21.94
CA PRO A 40 -6.90 -4.49 -22.63
C PRO A 40 -5.71 -4.59 -21.68
N LYS A 41 -4.48 -4.58 -22.23
CA LYS A 41 -3.27 -4.51 -21.40
C LYS A 41 -3.39 -3.36 -20.41
N TYR A 42 -3.20 -3.66 -19.12
CA TYR A 42 -3.24 -2.69 -18.02
C TYR A 42 -4.59 -2.00 -17.76
N PHE A 43 -5.71 -2.62 -18.16
CA PHE A 43 -7.08 -2.11 -17.97
C PHE A 43 -7.32 -0.72 -18.57
N SER A 44 -6.45 -0.24 -19.45
CA SER A 44 -6.44 1.16 -19.88
C SER A 44 -6.46 1.27 -21.40
N ILE A 45 -7.30 2.16 -21.92
CA ILE A 45 -7.38 2.50 -23.34
C ILE A 45 -7.35 4.02 -23.51
N PRO A 46 -6.51 4.58 -24.41
CA PRO A 46 -6.53 6.00 -24.74
C PRO A 46 -7.90 6.47 -25.25
N GLU A 47 -8.29 7.69 -24.89
CA GLU A 47 -9.46 8.32 -25.51
C GLU A 47 -9.34 8.38 -27.04
N GLY A 48 -10.44 8.15 -27.74
CA GLY A 48 -10.45 8.09 -29.21
C GLY A 48 -10.10 6.72 -29.82
N GLU A 49 -9.66 5.74 -29.02
CA GLU A 49 -9.43 4.37 -29.49
C GLU A 49 -10.66 3.47 -29.28
N GLU A 50 -10.90 2.57 -30.23
CA GLU A 50 -11.95 1.54 -30.13
C GLU A 50 -11.39 0.27 -29.47
N TYR A 51 -12.26 -0.50 -28.80
CA TYR A 51 -11.87 -1.80 -28.23
C TYR A 51 -12.61 -2.94 -28.92
N THR A 52 -11.87 -3.93 -29.43
CA THR A 52 -12.47 -5.14 -29.99
C THR A 52 -12.34 -6.30 -29.02
N ALA A 53 -13.47 -6.79 -28.53
CA ALA A 53 -13.56 -7.99 -27.70
C ALA A 53 -13.75 -9.22 -28.59
N TYR A 54 -12.95 -10.25 -28.33
CA TYR A 54 -13.01 -11.56 -28.98
C TYR A 54 -13.53 -12.59 -27.98
N PHE A 55 -14.34 -13.52 -28.44
CA PHE A 55 -14.96 -14.52 -27.58
C PHE A 55 -15.24 -15.82 -28.33
N TYR A 56 -15.40 -16.88 -27.56
CA TYR A 56 -15.63 -18.22 -28.08
C TYR A 56 -16.83 -18.86 -27.37
N VAL A 57 -17.75 -19.40 -28.16
CA VAL A 57 -18.92 -20.13 -27.67
C VAL A 57 -18.73 -21.61 -27.96
N ILE A 58 -19.06 -22.46 -26.99
CA ILE A 58 -19.05 -23.91 -27.09
C ILE A 58 -20.44 -24.40 -26.69
N GLU A 59 -21.04 -25.23 -27.55
CA GLU A 59 -22.44 -25.64 -27.47
C GLU A 59 -22.60 -27.09 -27.92
N ASP A 60 -23.48 -27.85 -27.28
CA ASP A 60 -23.73 -29.27 -27.60
C ASP A 60 -24.84 -29.46 -28.66
N LEU A 61 -25.83 -28.55 -28.74
CA LEU A 61 -26.93 -28.59 -29.70
C LEU A 61 -26.78 -27.58 -30.85
N ASP A 62 -27.16 -26.33 -30.61
CA ASP A 62 -27.12 -25.23 -31.59
C ASP A 62 -27.41 -23.88 -30.93
N ILE A 63 -26.88 -22.82 -31.52
CA ILE A 63 -27.00 -21.46 -31.02
C ILE A 63 -28.23 -20.78 -31.66
N GLU A 64 -29.13 -20.23 -30.85
CA GLU A 64 -30.26 -19.41 -31.33
C GLU A 64 -29.83 -17.95 -31.50
N GLU A 65 -29.18 -17.37 -30.48
CA GLU A 65 -28.81 -15.96 -30.45
C GLU A 65 -27.47 -15.75 -29.73
N VAL A 66 -26.67 -14.80 -30.24
CA VAL A 66 -25.45 -14.31 -29.58
C VAL A 66 -25.52 -12.80 -29.52
N THR A 67 -25.52 -12.26 -28.31
CA THR A 67 -25.69 -10.82 -28.08
C THR A 67 -24.52 -10.27 -27.26
N PHE A 68 -23.86 -9.26 -27.81
CA PHE A 68 -22.79 -8.54 -27.13
C PHE A 68 -23.36 -7.30 -26.44
N TYR A 69 -23.12 -7.18 -25.14
CA TYR A 69 -23.54 -6.06 -24.32
C TYR A 69 -22.33 -5.25 -23.88
N TYR A 70 -22.46 -3.93 -23.86
CA TYR A 70 -21.53 -3.04 -23.16
C TYR A 70 -22.28 -1.89 -22.50
N ARG A 71 -21.72 -1.34 -21.42
CA ARG A 71 -22.22 -0.14 -20.76
C ARG A 71 -21.07 0.78 -20.41
N ILE A 72 -21.39 2.06 -20.26
CA ILE A 72 -20.44 3.12 -19.93
C ILE A 72 -20.89 3.73 -18.60
N ASN A 73 -19.95 3.94 -17.68
CA ASN A 73 -20.18 4.57 -16.38
C ASN A 73 -21.38 3.96 -15.63
N TYR A 74 -21.48 2.62 -15.66
CA TYR A 74 -22.53 1.84 -15.01
C TYR A 74 -23.96 2.19 -15.45
N GLY A 75 -24.13 2.82 -16.61
CA GLY A 75 -25.42 3.08 -17.22
C GLY A 75 -26.08 1.82 -17.80
N GLU A 76 -27.10 2.03 -18.63
CA GLU A 76 -27.83 0.93 -19.27
C GLU A 76 -26.94 0.13 -20.25
N TRP A 77 -27.18 -1.19 -20.29
CA TRP A 77 -26.54 -2.07 -21.25
C TRP A 77 -27.00 -1.76 -22.68
N GLN A 78 -26.03 -1.62 -23.57
CA GLN A 78 -26.20 -1.34 -24.99
C GLN A 78 -25.73 -2.55 -25.80
N ILE A 79 -26.41 -2.82 -26.92
CA ILE A 79 -26.10 -3.96 -27.77
C ILE A 79 -25.12 -3.55 -28.88
N ARG A 80 -24.17 -4.44 -29.21
CA ARG A 80 -23.33 -4.31 -30.42
C ARG A 80 -23.52 -5.49 -31.37
N PRO A 81 -23.43 -5.24 -32.69
CA PRO A 81 -23.44 -6.32 -33.67
C PRO A 81 -22.26 -7.27 -33.44
N VAL A 82 -22.58 -8.55 -33.32
CA VAL A 82 -21.61 -9.65 -33.28
C VAL A 82 -21.21 -10.01 -34.71
N LYS A 83 -19.91 -10.20 -34.93
CA LYS A 83 -19.35 -10.68 -36.20
C LYS A 83 -18.57 -11.96 -35.96
N THR A 84 -18.51 -12.84 -36.95
CA THR A 84 -17.56 -13.96 -36.95
C THR A 84 -16.14 -13.40 -37.05
N ALA A 85 -15.25 -13.83 -36.16
CA ALA A 85 -13.84 -13.50 -36.19
C ALA A 85 -13.07 -14.54 -37.03
N THR A 86 -11.99 -14.10 -37.69
CA THR A 86 -11.07 -15.05 -38.35
C THR A 86 -9.86 -15.31 -37.46
N ILE A 87 -9.32 -16.54 -37.49
CA ILE A 87 -8.20 -16.94 -36.62
C ILE A 87 -7.00 -16.00 -36.75
N ASN A 88 -6.70 -15.55 -37.96
CA ASN A 88 -5.55 -14.71 -38.26
C ASN A 88 -5.68 -13.26 -37.76
N GLU A 89 -6.87 -12.81 -37.36
CA GLU A 89 -7.06 -11.44 -36.84
C GLU A 89 -6.43 -11.25 -35.46
N ASN A 90 -6.48 -12.28 -34.61
CA ASN A 90 -5.78 -12.30 -33.33
C ASN A 90 -5.49 -13.76 -32.93
N GLU A 91 -4.43 -14.30 -33.52
CA GLU A 91 -4.06 -15.71 -33.37
C GLU A 91 -3.69 -16.06 -31.91
N GLU A 92 -3.11 -15.11 -31.16
CA GLU A 92 -2.76 -15.27 -29.75
C GLU A 92 -4.01 -15.52 -28.89
N ILE A 93 -5.04 -14.70 -29.04
CA ILE A 93 -6.31 -14.88 -28.31
C ILE A 93 -7.01 -16.17 -28.75
N TYR A 94 -7.04 -16.46 -30.05
CA TYR A 94 -7.66 -17.71 -30.52
C TYR A 94 -6.97 -18.94 -29.90
N ASN A 95 -5.64 -18.98 -29.92
CA ASN A 95 -4.86 -20.07 -29.37
C ASN A 95 -4.99 -20.17 -27.84
N SER A 96 -5.10 -19.04 -27.12
CA SER A 96 -5.30 -19.06 -25.67
C SER A 96 -6.65 -19.68 -25.27
N ILE A 97 -7.71 -19.46 -26.07
CA ILE A 97 -9.02 -20.04 -25.83
C ILE A 97 -9.05 -21.52 -26.25
N VAL A 98 -8.65 -21.84 -27.48
CA VAL A 98 -8.73 -23.21 -28.02
C VAL A 98 -7.73 -24.16 -27.34
N GLY A 99 -6.65 -23.62 -26.77
CA GLY A 99 -5.73 -24.36 -25.91
C GLY A 99 -6.39 -24.96 -24.66
N ARG A 100 -7.52 -24.41 -24.20
CA ARG A 100 -8.30 -24.92 -23.05
C ARG A 100 -9.08 -26.20 -23.37
N ILE A 101 -9.24 -26.57 -24.65
CA ILE A 101 -10.07 -27.70 -25.08
C ILE A 101 -9.21 -28.95 -25.26
N TYR A 102 -9.30 -29.92 -24.34
CA TYR A 102 -8.41 -31.09 -24.30
C TYR A 102 -8.96 -32.34 -25.00
N ASN A 103 -10.27 -32.44 -25.25
CA ASN A 103 -10.86 -33.53 -26.05
C ASN A 103 -11.61 -32.99 -27.26
N ARG A 104 -10.85 -32.68 -28.32
CA ARG A 104 -11.37 -32.14 -29.59
C ARG A 104 -12.22 -33.13 -30.41
N SER A 105 -12.42 -34.35 -29.92
CA SER A 105 -13.20 -35.40 -30.59
C SER A 105 -14.70 -35.33 -30.27
N ALA A 106 -15.09 -34.55 -29.24
CA ALA A 106 -16.49 -34.32 -28.92
C ALA A 106 -17.18 -33.55 -30.06
N ILE A 107 -18.41 -33.95 -30.41
CA ILE A 107 -19.24 -33.24 -31.39
C ILE A 107 -19.77 -31.98 -30.72
N LEU A 108 -18.98 -30.91 -30.74
CA LEU A 108 -19.34 -29.61 -30.18
C LEU A 108 -19.50 -28.61 -31.31
N ARG A 109 -20.57 -27.82 -31.28
CA ARG A 109 -20.69 -26.62 -32.10
C ARG A 109 -19.92 -25.50 -31.44
N THR A 110 -19.20 -24.74 -32.27
CA THR A 110 -18.38 -23.66 -31.77
C THR A 110 -18.57 -22.40 -32.61
N PHE A 111 -18.48 -21.25 -31.97
CA PHE A 111 -18.56 -19.95 -32.63
C PHE A 111 -17.47 -19.02 -32.10
N TYR A 112 -16.56 -18.62 -32.98
CA TYR A 112 -15.55 -17.60 -32.68
C TYR A 112 -16.05 -16.24 -33.16
N GLY A 113 -16.38 -15.38 -32.20
CA GLY A 113 -17.02 -14.09 -32.41
C GLY A 113 -16.14 -12.92 -32.01
N LYS A 114 -16.49 -11.75 -32.53
CA LYS A 114 -15.97 -10.46 -32.08
C LYS A 114 -17.04 -9.38 -32.10
N ALA A 115 -16.86 -8.38 -31.25
CA ALA A 115 -17.62 -7.14 -31.27
C ALA A 115 -16.69 -5.95 -30.95
N THR A 116 -16.94 -4.81 -31.60
CA THR A 116 -16.16 -3.60 -31.41
C THR A 116 -16.98 -2.56 -30.64
N ILE A 117 -16.44 -2.15 -29.50
CA ILE A 117 -16.94 -1.05 -28.68
C ILE A 117 -16.33 0.25 -29.24
N PRO A 118 -17.13 1.27 -29.56
CA PRO A 118 -16.62 2.51 -30.12
C PRO A 118 -15.79 3.28 -29.07
N SER A 119 -14.99 4.21 -29.56
CA SER A 119 -14.21 5.10 -28.72
C SER A 119 -15.06 5.85 -27.70
N GLN A 120 -14.52 5.99 -26.49
CA GLN A 120 -15.11 6.76 -25.40
C GLN A 120 -14.21 7.96 -25.04
N LYS A 121 -14.73 8.84 -24.17
CA LYS A 121 -13.97 9.98 -23.63
C LYS A 121 -13.15 9.56 -22.42
N ALA A 122 -12.01 10.21 -22.20
CA ALA A 122 -11.24 10.04 -20.97
C ALA A 122 -12.13 10.26 -19.73
N GLY A 123 -11.89 9.44 -18.71
CA GLY A 123 -12.72 9.39 -17.50
C GLY A 123 -14.00 8.58 -17.63
N SER A 124 -14.04 7.67 -18.61
CA SER A 124 -15.11 6.68 -18.71
C SER A 124 -14.62 5.32 -18.22
N VAL A 125 -15.49 4.56 -17.56
CA VAL A 125 -15.32 3.13 -17.33
C VAL A 125 -16.27 2.37 -18.26
N VAL A 126 -15.75 1.35 -18.94
CA VAL A 126 -16.51 0.51 -19.87
C VAL A 126 -16.55 -0.90 -19.34
N GLU A 127 -17.76 -1.46 -19.26
CA GLU A 127 -17.98 -2.87 -18.94
C GLU A 127 -18.67 -3.56 -20.10
N PHE A 128 -18.34 -4.82 -20.35
CA PHE A 128 -18.90 -5.59 -21.47
C PHE A 128 -19.02 -7.08 -21.14
N LYS A 129 -19.97 -7.74 -21.80
CA LYS A 129 -20.20 -9.19 -21.66
C LYS A 129 -20.88 -9.75 -22.92
N VAL A 130 -20.85 -11.06 -23.05
CA VAL A 130 -21.53 -11.80 -24.11
C VAL A 130 -22.61 -12.67 -23.48
N ALA A 131 -23.82 -12.63 -24.02
CA ALA A 131 -24.87 -13.59 -23.69
C ALA A 131 -25.18 -14.47 -24.90
N VAL A 132 -25.39 -15.75 -24.66
CA VAL A 132 -25.76 -16.74 -25.66
C VAL A 132 -27.08 -17.37 -25.24
N LYS A 133 -28.00 -17.48 -26.19
CA LYS A 133 -29.22 -18.27 -26.04
C LYS A 133 -29.13 -19.48 -26.96
N ASP A 134 -29.27 -20.67 -26.40
CA ASP A 134 -29.34 -21.90 -27.18
C ASP A 134 -30.77 -22.16 -27.70
N LYS A 135 -30.95 -23.18 -28.54
CA LYS A 135 -32.27 -23.53 -29.10
C LYS A 135 -33.27 -24.10 -28.09
N GLU A 136 -32.81 -24.53 -26.92
CA GLU A 136 -33.67 -25.01 -25.83
C GLU A 136 -34.11 -23.87 -24.91
N GLY A 137 -33.53 -22.68 -25.09
CA GLY A 137 -33.84 -21.45 -24.38
C GLY A 137 -32.99 -21.22 -23.14
N HIS A 138 -31.92 -21.99 -22.91
CA HIS A 138 -30.95 -21.67 -21.86
C HIS A 138 -30.20 -20.39 -22.25
N VAL A 139 -29.89 -19.58 -21.25
CA VAL A 139 -29.11 -18.36 -21.41
C VAL A 139 -27.84 -18.49 -20.60
N SER A 140 -26.70 -18.34 -21.27
CA SER A 140 -25.38 -18.33 -20.66
C SER A 140 -24.67 -17.01 -20.91
N GLU A 141 -23.94 -16.53 -19.91
CA GLU A 141 -23.16 -15.31 -20.01
C GLU A 141 -21.67 -15.57 -19.81
N SER A 142 -20.84 -14.75 -20.46
CA SER A 142 -19.42 -14.69 -20.16
C SER A 142 -19.14 -14.01 -18.81
N ILE A 143 -17.87 -14.02 -18.39
CA ILE A 143 -17.39 -13.04 -17.40
C ILE A 143 -17.64 -11.60 -17.88
N ILE A 144 -17.65 -10.66 -16.94
CA ILE A 144 -17.67 -9.23 -17.24
C ILE A 144 -16.24 -8.79 -17.56
N GLY A 145 -16.07 -8.18 -18.72
CA GLY A 145 -14.86 -7.44 -19.06
C GLY A 145 -14.97 -5.98 -18.65
N LYS A 146 -13.83 -5.33 -18.36
CA LYS A 146 -13.76 -3.95 -17.84
C LYS A 146 -12.50 -3.23 -18.31
N TYR A 147 -12.62 -1.93 -18.59
CA TYR A 147 -11.46 -1.05 -18.77
C TYR A 147 -11.81 0.42 -18.53
N PHE A 148 -10.77 1.20 -18.28
CA PHE A 148 -10.82 2.65 -18.09
C PHE A 148 -10.30 3.35 -19.34
N VAL A 149 -10.97 4.44 -19.68
CA VAL A 149 -10.60 5.27 -20.82
C VAL A 149 -9.79 6.43 -20.28
N VAL A 150 -8.53 6.53 -20.71
CA VAL A 150 -7.52 7.38 -20.11
C VAL A 150 -7.20 8.57 -21.00
N LYS A 151 -6.81 9.68 -20.37
CA LYS A 151 -6.32 10.85 -21.09
C LYS A 151 -4.87 10.65 -21.50
N PRO A 152 -4.53 10.68 -22.81
CA PRO A 152 -3.14 10.67 -23.25
C PRO A 152 -2.40 11.86 -22.65
N SER A 153 -1.34 11.57 -21.89
CA SER A 153 -0.57 12.56 -21.14
C SER A 153 0.86 12.08 -20.95
N GLU A 154 1.83 13.00 -20.94
CA GLU A 154 3.22 12.71 -20.57
C GLU A 154 3.34 12.31 -19.10
N LYS A 155 2.44 12.81 -18.25
CA LYS A 155 2.32 12.41 -16.85
C LYS A 155 1.61 11.05 -16.76
N ARG A 156 2.42 10.00 -16.85
CA ARG A 156 2.01 8.60 -16.67
C ARG A 156 1.94 8.27 -15.19
N VAL A 157 0.82 7.67 -14.76
CA VAL A 157 0.58 7.24 -13.39
C VAL A 157 0.39 5.73 -13.39
N LEU A 158 1.20 5.01 -12.61
CA LEU A 158 1.06 3.57 -12.44
C LEU A 158 0.30 3.29 -11.16
N ILE A 159 -0.71 2.45 -11.23
CA ILE A 159 -1.55 2.06 -10.10
C ILE A 159 -1.37 0.55 -9.91
N VAL A 160 -0.88 0.17 -8.74
CA VAL A 160 -0.82 -1.23 -8.30
C VAL A 160 -2.09 -1.50 -7.50
N ASP A 161 -3.04 -2.15 -8.14
CA ASP A 161 -4.36 -2.40 -7.57
C ASP A 161 -4.92 -3.75 -8.06
N PRO A 162 -4.68 -4.83 -7.29
CA PRO A 162 -5.20 -6.14 -7.62
C PRO A 162 -6.72 -6.26 -7.44
N SER A 163 -7.36 -5.30 -6.73
CA SER A 163 -8.80 -5.35 -6.44
C SER A 163 -9.63 -5.24 -7.72
N VAL A 164 -9.16 -4.47 -8.72
CA VAL A 164 -9.87 -4.25 -9.99
C VAL A 164 -10.11 -5.58 -10.71
N ARG A 165 -9.13 -6.49 -10.69
CA ARG A 165 -9.27 -7.82 -11.27
C ARG A 165 -10.20 -8.70 -10.43
N GLU A 166 -10.02 -8.71 -9.11
CA GLU A 166 -10.86 -9.52 -8.21
C GLU A 166 -12.34 -9.08 -8.24
N GLU A 167 -12.61 -7.78 -8.39
CA GLU A 167 -13.96 -7.22 -8.53
C GLU A 167 -14.69 -7.84 -9.74
N LEU A 168 -14.01 -8.09 -10.87
CA LEU A 168 -14.64 -8.72 -12.04
C LEU A 168 -15.20 -10.10 -11.73
N PHE A 169 -14.45 -10.89 -10.96
CA PHE A 169 -14.87 -12.23 -10.56
C PHE A 169 -15.96 -12.16 -9.49
N MET A 170 -15.91 -11.17 -8.61
CA MET A 170 -16.94 -10.96 -7.59
C MET A 170 -18.29 -10.56 -8.23
N GLU A 171 -18.29 -9.60 -9.15
CA GLU A 171 -19.50 -9.13 -9.86
C GLU A 171 -20.11 -10.20 -10.76
N GLY A 172 -19.29 -11.08 -11.33
CA GLY A 172 -19.71 -12.18 -12.21
C GLY A 172 -19.84 -13.55 -11.52
N ALA A 173 -19.75 -13.63 -10.19
CA ALA A 173 -19.53 -14.90 -9.49
C ALA A 173 -20.55 -16.00 -9.81
N GLU A 174 -21.85 -15.67 -9.84
CA GLU A 174 -22.92 -16.62 -10.18
C GLU A 174 -22.74 -17.20 -11.58
N ASN A 175 -22.47 -16.35 -12.57
CA ASN A 175 -22.23 -16.78 -13.95
C ASN A 175 -20.95 -17.63 -14.07
N ILE A 176 -19.89 -17.27 -13.34
CA ILE A 176 -18.63 -18.00 -13.36
C ILE A 176 -18.80 -19.40 -12.76
N GLU A 177 -19.56 -19.52 -11.66
CA GLU A 177 -19.90 -20.81 -11.06
C GLU A 177 -20.64 -21.70 -12.06
N LEU A 178 -21.60 -21.14 -12.83
CA LEU A 178 -22.28 -21.87 -13.91
C LEU A 178 -21.31 -22.32 -15.01
N LEU A 179 -20.40 -21.46 -15.46
CA LEU A 179 -19.39 -21.79 -16.47
C LEU A 179 -18.45 -22.91 -15.99
N VAL A 180 -17.99 -22.84 -14.74
CA VAL A 180 -17.12 -23.86 -14.14
C VAL A 180 -17.86 -25.19 -14.00
N ASN A 181 -19.11 -25.19 -13.56
CA ASN A 181 -19.91 -26.41 -13.44
C ASN A 181 -20.17 -27.07 -14.81
N ALA A 182 -20.31 -26.26 -15.87
CA ALA A 182 -20.48 -26.78 -17.22
C ALA A 182 -19.26 -27.59 -17.72
N THR A 183 -18.07 -27.41 -17.13
CA THR A 183 -16.85 -28.18 -17.47
C THR A 183 -16.89 -29.64 -17.01
N GLU A 184 -17.86 -30.04 -16.18
CA GLU A 184 -18.11 -31.47 -15.88
C GLU A 184 -18.55 -32.25 -17.13
N ILE A 185 -19.12 -31.53 -18.11
CA ILE A 185 -19.70 -32.11 -19.33
C ILE A 185 -18.89 -31.64 -20.56
N TYR A 186 -18.57 -30.35 -20.63
CA TYR A 186 -17.73 -29.81 -21.71
C TYR A 186 -16.24 -30.08 -21.44
N PRO A 187 -15.47 -30.59 -22.43
CA PRO A 187 -14.05 -30.89 -22.28
C PRO A 187 -13.16 -29.63 -22.35
N VAL A 188 -13.42 -28.69 -21.44
CA VAL A 188 -12.81 -27.35 -21.39
C VAL A 188 -12.18 -27.14 -20.01
N ASP A 189 -10.96 -26.63 -19.98
CA ASP A 189 -10.27 -26.25 -18.74
C ASP A 189 -10.58 -24.78 -18.36
N LEU A 190 -11.32 -24.62 -17.26
CA LEU A 190 -11.60 -23.35 -16.58
C LEU A 190 -11.10 -23.37 -15.12
N SER A 191 -10.02 -24.12 -14.86
CA SER A 191 -9.42 -24.18 -13.52
C SER A 191 -8.93 -22.82 -13.00
N ASP A 192 -8.47 -21.95 -13.89
CA ASP A 192 -8.11 -20.56 -13.58
C ASP A 192 -9.32 -19.74 -13.11
N TYR A 193 -10.49 -19.91 -13.74
CA TYR A 193 -11.72 -19.24 -13.32
C TYR A 193 -12.18 -19.75 -11.95
N LYS A 194 -12.07 -21.06 -11.72
CA LYS A 194 -12.36 -21.66 -10.41
C LYS A 194 -11.46 -21.12 -9.32
N GLU A 195 -10.15 -21.01 -9.59
CA GLU A 195 -9.19 -20.47 -8.62
C GLU A 195 -9.52 -19.02 -8.26
N GLU A 196 -9.81 -18.16 -9.25
CA GLU A 196 -10.19 -16.77 -8.99
C GLU A 196 -11.55 -16.67 -8.28
N LEU A 197 -12.54 -17.50 -8.65
CA LEU A 197 -13.82 -17.57 -7.97
C LEU A 197 -13.65 -17.94 -6.48
N ASP A 198 -12.83 -18.96 -6.18
CA ASP A 198 -12.55 -19.38 -4.80
C ASP A 198 -11.86 -18.26 -4.00
N ARG A 199 -11.01 -17.45 -4.63
CA ARG A 199 -10.35 -16.30 -3.98
C ARG A 199 -11.32 -15.18 -3.61
N VAL A 200 -12.36 -14.95 -4.41
CA VAL A 200 -13.33 -13.86 -4.21
C VAL A 200 -14.59 -14.28 -3.47
N LYS A 201 -14.89 -15.59 -3.41
CA LYS A 201 -16.06 -16.15 -2.73
C LYS A 201 -16.27 -15.63 -1.29
N PRO A 202 -15.22 -15.46 -0.45
CA PRO A 202 -15.38 -14.89 0.88
C PRO A 202 -15.97 -13.46 0.92
N PHE A 203 -15.78 -12.69 -0.16
CA PHE A 203 -16.25 -11.30 -0.29
C PHE A 203 -17.71 -11.20 -0.70
N LEU A 204 -18.32 -12.25 -1.27
CA LEU A 204 -19.75 -12.25 -1.62
C LEU A 204 -20.65 -11.98 -0.41
N THR A 205 -20.21 -12.40 0.79
CA THR A 205 -20.91 -12.12 2.06
C THR A 205 -20.30 -10.97 2.86
N HIS A 206 -19.25 -10.33 2.35
CA HIS A 206 -18.45 -9.30 3.02
C HIS A 206 -17.98 -8.26 2.00
N SER A 207 -18.88 -7.77 1.15
CA SER A 207 -18.53 -6.96 -0.02
C SER A 207 -17.89 -5.61 0.34
N ARG A 208 -18.05 -5.15 1.59
CA ARG A 208 -17.43 -3.90 2.07
C ARG A 208 -15.90 -3.90 2.06
N PHE A 209 -15.24 -5.06 1.99
CA PHE A 209 -13.77 -5.17 1.98
C PHE A 209 -13.17 -5.34 0.58
N LEU A 210 -14.03 -5.39 -0.44
CA LEU A 210 -13.66 -5.37 -1.85
C LEU A 210 -14.62 -4.43 -2.57
N LYS A 211 -14.51 -3.14 -2.24
CA LYS A 211 -15.32 -2.09 -2.88
C LYS A 211 -14.80 -1.82 -4.27
N ARG A 212 -15.68 -1.28 -5.10
CA ARG A 212 -15.34 -0.71 -6.38
C ARG A 212 -14.38 0.46 -6.21
N HIS A 213 -13.32 0.48 -7.01
CA HIS A 213 -12.39 1.60 -7.08
C HIS A 213 -12.68 2.45 -8.34
N HIS A 214 -12.80 3.76 -8.16
CA HIS A 214 -13.32 4.71 -9.15
C HIS A 214 -12.22 5.37 -10.00
N TRP A 215 -11.32 4.58 -10.56
CA TRP A 215 -10.16 5.10 -11.30
C TRP A 215 -10.51 5.95 -12.53
N GLU A 216 -11.76 5.88 -13.01
CA GLU A 216 -12.28 6.78 -14.04
C GLU A 216 -12.13 8.26 -13.67
N TYR A 217 -12.29 8.66 -12.41
CA TYR A 217 -12.12 10.08 -12.04
C TYR A 217 -10.65 10.52 -12.08
N LEU A 218 -9.69 9.61 -12.00
CA LEU A 218 -8.27 9.95 -12.19
C LEU A 218 -7.88 9.87 -13.68
N ALA A 219 -8.44 8.91 -14.41
CA ALA A 219 -8.24 8.69 -15.84
C ALA A 219 -8.64 9.90 -16.71
N GLN A 220 -9.56 10.75 -16.24
CA GLN A 220 -9.90 12.01 -16.92
C GLN A 220 -8.74 13.02 -16.99
N TYR A 221 -7.74 12.88 -16.11
CA TYR A 221 -6.61 13.82 -15.99
C TYR A 221 -5.29 13.22 -16.47
N TYR A 222 -5.11 11.91 -16.29
CA TYR A 222 -3.82 11.26 -16.47
C TYR A 222 -3.89 10.04 -17.37
N ASN A 223 -2.73 9.69 -17.94
CA ASN A 223 -2.52 8.41 -18.59
C ASN A 223 -2.23 7.38 -17.49
N ILE A 224 -3.31 6.78 -16.96
CA ILE A 224 -3.19 5.78 -15.90
C ILE A 224 -2.90 4.40 -16.49
N THR A 225 -2.25 3.56 -15.71
CA THR A 225 -1.99 2.15 -15.99
C THR A 225 -2.31 1.39 -14.71
N ILE A 226 -3.11 0.34 -14.78
CA ILE A 226 -3.50 -0.46 -13.60
C ILE A 226 -2.92 -1.86 -13.74
N VAL A 227 -2.24 -2.33 -12.70
CA VAL A 227 -1.55 -3.63 -12.69
C VAL A 227 -1.74 -4.35 -11.36
N SER A 228 -1.60 -5.68 -11.39
CA SER A 228 -1.40 -6.46 -10.17
C SER A 228 0.06 -6.38 -9.68
N PRO A 229 0.35 -6.66 -8.39
CA PRO A 229 1.70 -6.58 -7.83
C PRO A 229 2.78 -7.39 -8.60
N GLU A 230 2.41 -8.53 -9.19
CA GLU A 230 3.31 -9.39 -9.97
C GLU A 230 3.78 -8.76 -11.29
N GLU A 231 3.03 -7.80 -11.83
CA GLU A 231 3.34 -7.10 -13.07
C GLU A 231 4.16 -5.82 -12.84
N LEU A 232 4.31 -5.38 -11.58
CA LEU A 232 4.93 -4.10 -11.22
C LEU A 232 6.31 -3.91 -11.88
N ALA A 233 7.21 -4.89 -11.76
CA ALA A 233 8.58 -4.77 -12.27
C ALA A 233 8.63 -4.58 -13.80
N THR A 234 7.70 -5.19 -14.53
CA THR A 234 7.58 -5.03 -15.99
C THR A 234 6.95 -3.67 -16.30
N ALA A 235 5.87 -3.31 -15.61
CA ALA A 235 5.17 -2.04 -15.80
C ALA A 235 6.07 -0.83 -15.53
N LEU A 236 6.93 -0.85 -14.50
CA LEU A 236 7.88 0.23 -14.24
C LEU A 236 8.82 0.48 -15.43
N LYS A 237 9.26 -0.58 -16.12
CA LYS A 237 10.15 -0.48 -17.27
C LYS A 237 9.45 0.02 -18.53
N GLU A 238 8.24 -0.47 -18.79
CA GLU A 238 7.48 -0.12 -20.00
C GLU A 238 6.80 1.25 -19.88
N VAL A 239 6.16 1.50 -18.73
CA VAL A 239 5.33 2.68 -18.49
C VAL A 239 6.17 3.85 -18.03
N GLN A 240 7.29 3.63 -17.33
CA GLN A 240 8.13 4.71 -16.78
C GLN A 240 7.28 5.84 -16.13
N PRO A 241 6.46 5.49 -15.11
CA PRO A 241 5.55 6.43 -14.47
C PRO A 241 6.28 7.54 -13.69
N LYS A 242 5.62 8.71 -13.58
CA LYS A 242 6.03 9.81 -12.70
C LYS A 242 5.51 9.65 -11.27
N VAL A 243 4.43 8.90 -11.10
CA VAL A 243 3.86 8.56 -9.79
C VAL A 243 3.42 7.11 -9.79
N VAL A 244 3.73 6.40 -8.71
CA VAL A 244 3.23 5.05 -8.43
C VAL A 244 2.21 5.13 -7.28
N ILE A 245 0.99 4.63 -7.50
CA ILE A 245 -0.05 4.50 -6.48
C ILE A 245 -0.11 3.03 -6.05
N LEU A 246 -0.01 2.77 -4.75
CA LEU A 246 -0.20 1.46 -4.14
C LEU A 246 -1.58 1.46 -3.46
N SER A 247 -2.54 0.78 -4.06
CA SER A 247 -3.94 0.84 -3.63
C SER A 247 -4.30 -0.35 -2.76
N ASN A 248 -4.53 -0.07 -1.48
CA ASN A 248 -5.15 -0.98 -0.51
C ASN A 248 -4.57 -2.39 -0.51
N LEU A 249 -3.23 -2.52 -0.50
CA LEU A 249 -2.54 -3.81 -0.60
C LEU A 249 -2.57 -4.59 0.73
N TRP A 250 -3.75 -4.89 1.27
CA TRP A 250 -3.89 -5.45 2.62
C TRP A 250 -3.78 -6.99 2.69
N LEU A 251 -3.99 -7.72 1.59
CA LEU A 251 -3.84 -9.18 1.62
C LEU A 251 -2.40 -9.63 1.38
N LYS A 252 -1.99 -10.71 2.04
CA LYS A 252 -0.67 -11.34 1.80
C LYS A 252 -0.44 -11.70 0.33
N ARG A 253 -1.49 -12.11 -0.40
CA ARG A 253 -1.40 -12.39 -1.85
C ARG A 253 -1.17 -11.14 -2.71
N TRP A 254 -1.41 -9.95 -2.15
CA TRP A 254 -1.20 -8.65 -2.80
C TRP A 254 0.14 -8.00 -2.42
N GLU A 255 1.02 -8.74 -1.75
CA GLU A 255 2.36 -8.27 -1.38
C GLU A 255 3.21 -7.90 -2.61
N ILE A 256 3.88 -6.76 -2.53
CA ILE A 256 4.92 -6.38 -3.48
C ILE A 256 6.19 -7.16 -3.16
N LYS A 257 6.52 -8.14 -4.00
CA LYS A 257 7.72 -8.97 -3.79
C LYS A 257 9.03 -8.21 -4.00
N ASP A 258 9.05 -7.26 -4.94
CA ASP A 258 10.24 -6.48 -5.30
C ASP A 258 10.13 -5.02 -4.82
N VAL A 259 9.98 -4.81 -3.51
CA VAL A 259 9.98 -3.47 -2.88
C VAL A 259 11.27 -2.71 -3.22
N GLN A 260 12.39 -3.42 -3.31
CA GLN A 260 13.70 -2.84 -3.60
C GLN A 260 13.79 -2.32 -5.04
N GLY A 261 13.25 -3.05 -6.01
CA GLY A 261 13.09 -2.60 -7.38
C GLY A 261 12.24 -1.34 -7.49
N LEU A 262 11.14 -1.28 -6.72
CA LEU A 262 10.31 -0.07 -6.64
C LEU A 262 11.07 1.11 -6.03
N ILE A 263 11.70 0.95 -4.86
CA ILE A 263 12.50 2.01 -4.22
C ILE A 263 13.54 2.57 -5.19
N ARG A 264 14.34 1.69 -5.80
CA ARG A 264 15.37 2.08 -6.76
C ARG A 264 14.78 2.86 -7.93
N TYR A 265 13.68 2.38 -8.52
CA TYR A 265 13.01 3.10 -9.60
C TYR A 265 12.59 4.51 -9.17
N LEU A 266 11.97 4.66 -8.00
CA LEU A 266 11.50 5.94 -7.49
C LEU A 266 12.66 6.94 -7.31
N ARG A 267 13.77 6.48 -6.72
CA ARG A 267 14.98 7.27 -6.48
C ARG A 267 15.67 7.71 -7.78
N GLU A 268 15.90 6.76 -8.69
CA GLU A 268 16.59 7.03 -9.97
C GLU A 268 15.81 7.99 -10.88
N ASN A 269 14.49 8.07 -10.71
CA ASN A 269 13.60 8.88 -11.56
C ASN A 269 12.99 10.08 -10.83
N ASN A 270 13.32 10.29 -9.55
CA ASN A 270 12.62 11.20 -8.64
C ASN A 270 11.09 11.08 -8.74
N ALA A 271 10.59 9.85 -8.91
CA ALA A 271 9.18 9.59 -9.07
C ALA A 271 8.46 9.58 -7.71
N GLY A 272 7.23 10.08 -7.69
CA GLY A 272 6.42 10.12 -6.48
C GLY A 272 5.77 8.78 -6.14
N ILE A 273 5.38 8.61 -4.88
CA ILE A 273 4.61 7.44 -4.43
C ILE A 273 3.41 7.84 -3.57
N VAL A 274 2.27 7.21 -3.81
CA VAL A 274 1.07 7.34 -2.98
C VAL A 274 0.66 5.95 -2.50
N ALA A 275 0.41 5.76 -1.21
CA ALA A 275 -0.08 4.50 -0.66
C ALA A 275 -1.37 4.72 0.13
N THR A 276 -2.36 3.84 -0.04
CA THR A 276 -3.64 3.95 0.66
C THR A 276 -3.77 2.93 1.80
N HIS A 277 -4.81 3.08 2.62
CA HIS A 277 -4.90 2.67 4.02
C HIS A 277 -4.54 1.21 4.36
N GLY A 278 -4.79 0.25 3.47
CA GLY A 278 -4.49 -1.16 3.70
C GLY A 278 -3.05 -1.57 3.37
N THR A 279 -2.30 -0.71 2.68
CA THR A 279 -0.99 -1.05 2.10
C THR A 279 0.06 -1.38 3.15
N LEU A 280 -0.04 -0.85 4.36
CA LEU A 280 0.89 -1.12 5.46
C LEU A 280 0.36 -2.14 6.48
N PHE A 281 -0.73 -2.87 6.17
CA PHE A 281 -1.27 -3.88 7.08
C PHE A 281 -0.28 -5.05 7.26
N ASP A 282 0.03 -5.37 8.51
CA ASP A 282 1.03 -6.36 8.93
C ASP A 282 0.43 -7.58 9.66
N GLY A 283 -0.87 -7.86 9.43
CA GLY A 283 -1.58 -8.90 10.15
C GLY A 283 -0.94 -10.28 10.05
N ALA A 284 -0.82 -10.97 11.18
CA ALA A 284 -0.34 -12.34 11.25
C ALA A 284 -0.89 -13.08 12.47
N VAL A 285 -0.93 -14.40 12.38
CA VAL A 285 -1.52 -15.29 13.39
C VAL A 285 -0.62 -16.50 13.61
N TYR A 286 -0.49 -16.95 14.86
CA TYR A 286 0.16 -18.22 15.18
C TYR A 286 -0.88 -19.35 15.33
N ASP A 287 -0.64 -20.44 14.61
CA ASP A 287 -1.27 -21.74 14.82
C ASP A 287 -0.25 -22.72 15.41
N GLY A 288 -0.28 -22.88 16.74
CA GLY A 288 0.84 -23.46 17.47
C GLY A 288 2.10 -22.59 17.30
N GLU A 289 3.16 -23.18 16.74
CA GLU A 289 4.42 -22.47 16.41
C GLU A 289 4.46 -21.99 14.94
N LYS A 290 3.46 -22.35 14.13
CA LYS A 290 3.42 -21.99 12.71
C LYS A 290 2.87 -20.58 12.55
N LEU A 291 3.69 -19.70 11.96
CA LEU A 291 3.26 -18.37 11.57
C LEU A 291 2.42 -18.41 10.28
N ILE A 292 1.26 -17.77 10.31
CA ILE A 292 0.36 -17.57 9.19
C ILE A 292 0.28 -16.07 8.92
N GLN A 293 0.82 -15.63 7.79
CA GLN A 293 0.78 -14.23 7.38
C GLN A 293 -0.54 -13.92 6.66
N ILE A 294 -1.26 -12.93 7.18
CA ILE A 294 -2.54 -12.46 6.64
C ILE A 294 -2.31 -11.23 5.76
N GLY A 295 -1.46 -10.30 6.22
CA GLY A 295 -1.04 -9.10 5.49
C GLY A 295 0.43 -9.14 5.03
N PRO A 296 0.85 -8.19 4.19
CA PRO A 296 2.23 -8.07 3.71
C PRO A 296 3.17 -7.44 4.74
N VAL A 297 3.59 -8.23 5.75
CA VAL A 297 4.54 -7.79 6.81
C VAL A 297 5.82 -7.16 6.26
N SER A 298 6.27 -7.58 5.06
CA SER A 298 7.46 -7.03 4.39
C SER A 298 7.34 -5.57 3.97
N HIS A 299 6.13 -5.02 3.84
CA HIS A 299 5.92 -3.62 3.49
C HIS A 299 6.39 -2.66 4.60
N ILE A 300 6.27 -3.08 5.87
CA ILE A 300 6.87 -2.37 7.00
C ILE A 300 8.36 -2.75 7.14
N GLY A 301 8.65 -4.05 7.16
CA GLY A 301 10.00 -4.58 7.40
C GLY A 301 10.45 -4.46 8.87
N THR A 302 11.62 -5.00 9.18
CA THR A 302 12.23 -4.87 10.52
C THR A 302 13.46 -3.98 10.44
N PHE A 303 14.47 -4.09 11.32
CA PHE A 303 15.64 -3.21 11.25
C PHE A 303 16.43 -3.25 9.93
N ASP A 304 16.26 -4.29 9.12
CA ASP A 304 16.85 -4.34 7.78
C ASP A 304 16.26 -3.29 6.81
N ALA A 305 15.07 -2.76 7.13
CA ALA A 305 14.45 -1.63 6.42
C ALA A 305 15.27 -0.33 6.53
N TYR A 306 16.15 -0.19 7.52
CA TYR A 306 17.02 0.99 7.63
C TYR A 306 18.24 0.92 6.71
N GLU A 307 18.62 -0.26 6.25
CA GLU A 307 19.70 -0.44 5.27
C GLU A 307 19.15 -0.53 3.84
N LYS A 308 18.05 -1.29 3.65
CA LYS A 308 17.48 -1.57 2.33
C LYS A 308 16.33 -0.61 1.97
N GLY A 309 15.74 0.07 2.93
CA GLY A 309 14.46 0.75 2.75
C GLY A 309 13.26 -0.21 2.78
N SER A 310 12.09 0.32 3.11
CA SER A 310 10.79 -0.34 3.03
C SER A 310 9.71 0.65 2.58
N LEU A 311 8.48 0.19 2.35
CA LEU A 311 7.38 1.12 2.03
C LEU A 311 7.09 2.02 3.23
N ALA A 312 7.11 1.49 4.46
CA ALA A 312 6.91 2.30 5.66
C ALA A 312 7.97 3.41 5.80
N THR A 313 9.26 3.12 5.59
CA THR A 313 10.29 4.16 5.67
C THR A 313 10.15 5.16 4.53
N LEU A 314 9.87 4.74 3.29
CA LEU A 314 9.58 5.68 2.18
C LEU A 314 8.43 6.65 2.48
N LEU A 315 7.40 6.18 3.18
CA LEU A 315 6.21 6.97 3.56
C LEU A 315 6.43 7.82 4.83
N GLY A 316 7.62 7.81 5.41
CA GLY A 316 7.97 8.59 6.61
C GLY A 316 7.61 7.93 7.94
N PHE A 317 7.13 6.68 7.92
CA PHE A 317 6.80 5.90 9.11
C PHE A 317 8.03 5.14 9.66
N GLU A 318 9.11 5.88 9.87
CA GLU A 318 10.45 5.39 10.21
C GLU A 318 10.52 4.63 11.54
N LEU A 319 9.53 4.75 12.42
CA LEU A 319 9.49 4.01 13.69
C LEU A 319 8.73 2.68 13.62
N LEU A 320 7.94 2.41 12.57
CA LEU A 320 7.21 1.14 12.48
C LEU A 320 8.13 -0.10 12.44
N PRO A 321 9.31 -0.07 11.79
CA PRO A 321 10.25 -1.20 11.85
C PRO A 321 10.71 -1.59 13.26
N VAL A 322 10.72 -0.63 14.20
CA VAL A 322 11.03 -0.89 15.63
C VAL A 322 9.98 -1.80 16.25
N ILE A 323 8.70 -1.60 15.91
CA ILE A 323 7.61 -2.44 16.40
C ILE A 323 7.67 -3.83 15.79
N GLU A 324 7.94 -3.96 14.49
CA GLU A 324 8.06 -5.28 13.87
C GLU A 324 9.24 -6.08 14.44
N GLU A 325 10.38 -5.43 14.73
CA GLU A 325 11.48 -6.12 15.42
C GLU A 325 11.09 -6.50 16.87
N ALA A 326 10.37 -5.65 17.60
CA ALA A 326 9.87 -5.98 18.94
C ALA A 326 8.87 -7.13 18.96
N LYS A 327 7.99 -7.20 17.96
CA LYS A 327 7.06 -8.31 17.77
C LYS A 327 7.84 -9.60 17.53
N LYS A 328 8.82 -9.58 16.63
CA LYS A 328 9.70 -10.70 16.32
C LYS A 328 10.49 -11.18 17.54
N GLU A 329 11.17 -10.28 18.25
CA GLU A 329 11.90 -10.58 19.49
C GLU A 329 10.97 -11.20 20.55
N SER A 330 9.74 -10.67 20.69
CA SER A 330 8.76 -11.22 21.62
C SER A 330 8.34 -12.64 21.25
N ALA A 331 8.14 -12.92 19.96
CA ALA A 331 7.82 -14.26 19.47
C ALA A 331 8.98 -15.25 19.65
N GLU A 332 10.22 -14.84 19.40
CA GLU A 332 11.43 -15.65 19.64
C GLU A 332 11.58 -16.03 21.13
N ASN A 333 11.08 -15.17 22.02
CA ASN A 333 10.99 -15.44 23.47
C ASN A 333 9.68 -16.15 23.89
N GLY A 334 8.92 -16.70 22.94
CA GLY A 334 7.71 -17.50 23.19
C GLY A 334 6.43 -16.68 23.46
N ASN A 335 6.46 -15.36 23.29
CA ASN A 335 5.31 -14.47 23.46
C ASN A 335 4.67 -14.09 22.11
N TYR A 336 4.01 -15.06 21.47
CA TYR A 336 3.31 -14.88 20.20
C TYR A 336 2.18 -13.83 20.26
N ALA A 337 1.61 -13.60 21.44
CA ALA A 337 0.51 -12.68 21.65
C ALA A 337 0.83 -11.23 21.26
N ILE A 338 2.09 -10.80 21.37
CA ILE A 338 2.51 -9.46 20.91
C ILE A 338 2.60 -9.44 19.39
N PHE A 339 3.14 -10.49 18.78
CA PHE A 339 3.29 -10.59 17.32
C PHE A 339 1.95 -10.54 16.59
N GLU A 340 0.89 -11.09 17.19
CA GLU A 340 -0.46 -11.11 16.61
C GLU A 340 -1.20 -9.76 16.71
N ILE A 341 -0.63 -8.74 17.38
CA ILE A 341 -1.20 -7.39 17.40
C ILE A 341 -0.77 -6.68 16.11
N PRO A 342 -1.71 -6.27 15.25
CA PRO A 342 -1.36 -5.52 14.04
C PRO A 342 -0.85 -4.13 14.41
N THR A 343 0.27 -3.75 13.81
CA THR A 343 0.90 -2.43 13.91
C THR A 343 0.07 -1.38 13.20
N ILE A 344 -0.40 -1.69 11.99
CA ILE A 344 -1.40 -0.91 11.26
C ILE A 344 -2.65 -1.77 11.12
N LEU A 345 -3.82 -1.30 11.55
CA LEU A 345 -5.08 -2.02 11.43
C LEU A 345 -6.01 -1.29 10.46
N PRO A 346 -6.27 -1.81 9.24
CA PRO A 346 -7.21 -1.21 8.29
C PRO A 346 -8.68 -1.49 8.68
N PHE A 347 -9.60 -0.97 7.86
CA PHE A 347 -11.05 -1.20 7.98
C PHE A 347 -11.68 -0.82 9.31
N ILE A 348 -11.16 0.24 9.93
CA ILE A 348 -11.81 0.92 11.04
C ILE A 348 -12.80 1.93 10.46
N PRO A 349 -14.11 1.78 10.69
CA PRO A 349 -15.08 2.71 10.13
C PRO A 349 -14.83 4.13 10.63
N SER A 350 -14.92 5.12 9.75
CA SER A 350 -14.85 6.55 10.04
C SER A 350 -15.91 7.27 9.22
N ALA A 351 -16.64 8.18 9.84
CA ALA A 351 -17.64 9.01 9.16
C ALA A 351 -17.42 10.49 9.43
N GLU A 352 -16.34 10.84 10.12
CA GLU A 352 -16.03 12.22 10.45
C GLU A 352 -15.42 12.93 9.27
N ARG A 353 -15.89 14.16 9.03
CA ARG A 353 -15.34 15.07 8.03
C ARG A 353 -13.81 15.17 8.15
N LEU A 354 -13.13 15.00 7.02
CA LEU A 354 -11.70 15.25 6.89
C LEU A 354 -11.46 16.74 6.61
N ILE A 355 -10.69 17.42 7.46
CA ILE A 355 -10.34 18.83 7.27
C ILE A 355 -8.98 18.93 6.57
N ILE A 356 -8.92 19.70 5.48
CA ILE A 356 -7.66 19.99 4.80
C ILE A 356 -6.89 21.07 5.57
N LYS A 357 -5.67 20.75 5.97
CA LYS A 357 -4.75 21.65 6.68
C LYS A 357 -3.79 22.34 5.72
N ASN A 358 -3.31 21.63 4.71
CA ASN A 358 -2.37 22.15 3.72
C ASN A 358 -3.07 22.45 2.40
N ILE A 359 -3.65 23.65 2.30
CA ILE A 359 -4.36 24.13 1.10
C ILE A 359 -3.44 24.38 -0.10
N GLY A 360 -2.11 24.41 0.12
CA GLY A 360 -1.13 24.52 -0.96
C GLY A 360 -0.91 23.19 -1.68
N LEU A 361 -1.05 22.08 -0.95
CA LEU A 361 -0.95 20.72 -1.47
C LEU A 361 -2.30 20.23 -1.99
N ILE A 362 -3.33 20.23 -1.14
CA ILE A 362 -4.70 19.81 -1.49
C ILE A 362 -5.55 21.06 -1.66
N LYS A 363 -5.77 21.48 -2.91
CA LYS A 363 -6.33 22.81 -3.25
C LYS A 363 -7.71 22.75 -3.88
N SER A 364 -8.08 21.60 -4.44
CA SER A 364 -9.33 21.37 -5.15
C SER A 364 -10.51 21.20 -4.19
N VAL A 365 -10.25 20.85 -2.94
CA VAL A 365 -11.25 20.70 -1.87
C VAL A 365 -10.76 21.34 -0.58
N SER A 366 -11.67 21.89 0.22
CA SER A 366 -11.36 22.42 1.57
C SER A 366 -11.57 21.37 2.68
N SER A 367 -12.31 20.32 2.36
CA SER A 367 -12.62 19.20 3.24
C SER A 367 -13.25 18.08 2.42
N ILE A 368 -13.30 16.88 2.99
CA ILE A 368 -14.01 15.74 2.41
C ILE A 368 -15.08 15.28 3.41
N GLU A 369 -16.31 15.09 2.93
CA GLU A 369 -17.44 14.55 3.71
C GLU A 369 -17.71 13.10 3.28
N PHE A 370 -17.53 12.14 4.20
CA PHE A 370 -17.73 10.73 3.90
C PHE A 370 -19.22 10.35 3.97
N SER A 371 -19.96 10.68 2.92
CA SER A 371 -21.43 10.51 2.85
C SER A 371 -21.92 9.09 3.18
N ASN A 372 -21.12 8.06 2.87
CA ASN A 372 -21.43 6.65 3.14
C ASN A 372 -20.54 6.01 4.22
N ALA A 373 -19.88 6.83 5.05
CA ALA A 373 -18.69 6.45 5.82
C ALA A 373 -17.55 5.92 4.93
N THR A 374 -16.34 5.97 5.45
CA THR A 374 -15.16 5.36 4.85
C THR A 374 -14.58 4.34 5.81
N ASP A 375 -13.78 3.43 5.28
CA ASP A 375 -12.88 2.63 6.09
C ASP A 375 -11.54 3.36 6.20
N SER A 376 -10.95 3.31 7.39
CA SER A 376 -9.69 3.98 7.74
C SER A 376 -8.72 3.02 8.43
N ALA A 377 -7.45 3.43 8.50
CA ALA A 377 -6.37 2.72 9.16
C ALA A 377 -6.04 3.34 10.52
N PHE A 378 -5.90 2.47 11.51
CA PHE A 378 -5.35 2.78 12.83
C PHE A 378 -3.88 2.37 12.92
N GLY A 379 -3.10 3.06 13.74
CA GLY A 379 -1.71 2.73 14.08
C GLY A 379 -0.75 3.87 13.76
N TRP A 380 -1.04 4.69 12.75
CA TRP A 380 -0.23 5.85 12.38
C TRP A 380 -0.24 6.97 13.43
N GLN A 381 -1.20 6.97 14.38
CA GLN A 381 -1.43 8.04 15.36
C GLN A 381 -0.22 8.34 16.27
N TYR A 382 0.81 7.49 16.32
CA TYR A 382 2.04 7.77 17.09
C TYR A 382 2.77 9.06 16.64
N ILE A 383 2.51 9.54 15.42
CA ILE A 383 3.04 10.81 14.91
C ILE A 383 2.30 12.03 15.47
N LEU A 384 1.14 11.85 16.10
CA LEU A 384 0.37 12.95 16.65
C LEU A 384 1.11 13.65 17.81
N PRO A 385 0.93 14.98 17.97
CA PRO A 385 1.30 15.69 19.19
C PRO A 385 0.63 15.06 20.43
N PRO A 386 1.25 15.13 21.62
CA PRO A 386 0.70 14.52 22.84
C PRO A 386 -0.75 14.92 23.15
N GLU A 387 -1.10 16.20 22.97
CA GLU A 387 -2.47 16.69 23.20
C GLU A 387 -3.47 16.04 22.22
N SER A 388 -3.17 16.06 20.93
CA SER A 388 -3.98 15.42 19.88
C SER A 388 -4.10 13.91 20.09
N LEU A 389 -3.05 13.25 20.58
CA LEU A 389 -3.06 11.81 20.85
C LEU A 389 -4.05 11.44 21.97
N ASN A 390 -4.19 12.29 22.99
CA ASN A 390 -5.18 12.05 24.05
C ASN A 390 -6.62 12.14 23.49
N PHE A 391 -6.91 13.15 22.67
CA PHE A 391 -8.21 13.23 21.99
C PHE A 391 -8.46 12.05 21.06
N ALA A 392 -7.45 11.65 20.28
CA ALA A 392 -7.52 10.47 19.42
C ALA A 392 -7.83 9.21 20.22
N ARG A 393 -7.21 9.03 21.39
CA ARG A 393 -7.43 7.87 22.26
C ARG A 393 -8.88 7.76 22.70
N ASP A 394 -9.46 8.85 23.15
CA ASP A 394 -10.85 8.86 23.63
C ASP A 394 -11.83 8.59 22.47
N ALA A 395 -11.65 9.28 21.34
CA ALA A 395 -12.50 9.10 20.15
C ALA A 395 -12.42 7.67 19.58
N ILE A 396 -11.22 7.10 19.48
CA ILE A 396 -11.03 5.76 18.90
C ILE A 396 -11.53 4.66 19.85
N ARG A 397 -11.42 4.83 21.17
CA ARG A 397 -12.00 3.88 22.15
C ARG A 397 -13.52 3.90 22.14
N GLU A 398 -14.13 5.07 21.96
CA GLU A 398 -15.56 5.18 21.71
C GLU A 398 -15.93 4.45 20.42
N LYS A 399 -15.21 4.72 19.31
CA LYS A 399 -15.47 4.07 18.01
C LYS A 399 -15.31 2.55 18.07
N LYS A 400 -14.27 2.04 18.76
CA LYS A 400 -14.07 0.62 19.05
C LYS A 400 -15.30 -0.02 19.71
N THR A 401 -15.98 0.71 20.60
CA THR A 401 -17.15 0.23 21.32
C THR A 401 -18.39 0.27 20.43
N VAL A 402 -18.61 1.38 19.74
CA VAL A 402 -19.78 1.63 18.89
C VAL A 402 -19.78 0.76 17.62
N GLU A 403 -18.62 0.58 16.99
CA GLU A 403 -18.48 -0.12 15.69
C GLU A 403 -17.88 -1.52 15.84
N LYS A 404 -17.93 -2.09 17.05
CA LYS A 404 -17.28 -3.37 17.37
C LYS A 404 -17.65 -4.47 16.37
N ASP A 405 -18.92 -4.58 16.01
CA ASP A 405 -19.40 -5.65 15.11
C ASP A 405 -18.84 -5.47 13.70
N LYS A 406 -18.76 -4.24 13.18
CA LYS A 406 -18.10 -3.97 11.90
C LYS A 406 -16.62 -4.29 11.96
N ILE A 407 -15.93 -3.96 13.04
CA ILE A 407 -14.51 -4.30 13.23
C ILE A 407 -14.34 -5.83 13.25
N LEU A 408 -15.22 -6.56 13.95
CA LEU A 408 -15.18 -8.02 14.02
C LEU A 408 -15.47 -8.70 12.67
N GLU A 409 -16.27 -8.06 11.82
CA GLU A 409 -16.54 -8.53 10.45
C GLU A 409 -15.25 -8.70 9.63
N PHE A 410 -14.27 -7.81 9.82
CA PHE A 410 -12.97 -7.91 9.14
C PHE A 410 -12.23 -9.21 9.50
N PHE A 411 -12.26 -9.58 10.79
CA PHE A 411 -11.63 -10.82 11.27
C PHE A 411 -12.42 -12.06 10.85
N SER A 412 -13.75 -11.97 10.74
CA SER A 412 -14.59 -13.01 10.13
C SER A 412 -14.19 -13.26 8.66
N LEU A 413 -13.93 -12.20 7.90
CA LEU A 413 -13.41 -12.33 6.54
C LEU A 413 -12.02 -12.97 6.51
N GLN A 414 -11.11 -12.56 7.40
CA GLN A 414 -9.78 -13.17 7.51
C GLN A 414 -9.86 -14.68 7.78
N GLU A 415 -10.73 -15.10 8.72
CA GLU A 415 -10.96 -16.52 8.98
C GLU A 415 -11.40 -17.27 7.72
N LYS A 416 -12.30 -16.68 6.92
CA LYS A 416 -12.75 -17.30 5.66
C LYS A 416 -11.67 -17.40 4.60
N ILE A 417 -10.78 -16.41 4.50
CA ILE A 417 -9.72 -16.37 3.48
C ILE A 417 -8.53 -17.26 3.88
N PHE A 418 -8.12 -17.20 5.15
CA PHE A 418 -6.87 -17.81 5.62
C PHE A 418 -7.08 -19.04 6.50
N GLY A 419 -8.32 -19.34 6.90
CA GLY A 419 -8.64 -20.39 7.88
C GLY A 419 -8.28 -20.03 9.32
N HIS A 420 -7.77 -18.81 9.55
CA HIS A 420 -7.28 -18.35 10.85
C HIS A 420 -7.42 -16.84 11.00
N SER A 421 -7.73 -16.40 12.22
CA SER A 421 -7.86 -14.99 12.61
C SER A 421 -7.64 -14.83 14.12
N LYS A 422 -7.34 -13.60 14.56
CA LYS A 422 -7.20 -13.25 15.99
C LYS A 422 -7.95 -11.95 16.32
N PRO A 423 -9.30 -11.98 16.31
CA PRO A 423 -10.11 -10.78 16.54
C PRO A 423 -9.80 -10.06 17.86
N ALA A 424 -9.50 -10.81 18.93
CA ALA A 424 -9.16 -10.22 20.21
C ALA A 424 -7.90 -9.34 20.16
N ARG A 425 -6.91 -9.71 19.34
CA ARG A 425 -5.65 -8.95 19.18
C ARG A 425 -5.84 -7.70 18.33
N GLY A 426 -6.62 -7.82 17.25
CA GLY A 426 -7.02 -6.67 16.45
C GLY A 426 -7.82 -5.64 17.24
N VAL A 427 -8.81 -6.07 18.02
CA VAL A 427 -9.58 -5.17 18.90
C VAL A 427 -8.71 -4.56 20.00
N TYR A 428 -7.72 -5.31 20.50
CA TYR A 428 -6.75 -4.80 21.47
C TYR A 428 -5.77 -3.77 20.87
N ALA A 429 -5.47 -3.83 19.57
CA ALA A 429 -4.65 -2.81 18.91
C ALA A 429 -5.23 -1.40 19.10
N LEU A 430 -6.55 -1.27 19.06
CA LEU A 430 -7.28 -0.02 19.29
C LEU A 430 -7.22 0.49 20.75
N ASP A 431 -6.61 -0.26 21.69
CA ASP A 431 -6.29 0.22 23.04
C ASP A 431 -4.93 0.92 23.13
N PHE A 432 -4.24 1.10 21.99
CA PHE A 432 -2.95 1.76 21.81
C PHE A 432 -1.71 1.04 22.36
N PRO A 433 -1.65 -0.30 22.52
CA PRO A 433 -0.46 -0.94 23.09
C PRO A 433 0.83 -0.68 22.28
N LEU A 434 0.75 -0.69 20.95
CA LEU A 434 1.91 -0.46 20.06
C LEU A 434 2.17 1.04 19.82
N VAL A 435 1.10 1.84 19.70
CA VAL A 435 1.22 3.30 19.60
C VAL A 435 1.92 3.86 20.85
N ASP A 436 1.51 3.41 22.04
CA ASP A 436 2.10 3.84 23.31
C ASP A 436 3.54 3.34 23.45
N ALA A 437 3.85 2.15 22.94
CA ALA A 437 5.21 1.63 22.92
C ALA A 437 6.15 2.54 22.11
N LEU A 438 5.72 3.02 20.94
CA LEU A 438 6.48 3.96 20.12
C LEU A 438 6.64 5.35 20.78
N LYS A 439 5.59 5.87 21.41
CA LYS A 439 5.64 7.18 22.08
C LYS A 439 6.55 7.18 23.30
N ASN A 440 6.70 6.03 23.96
CA ASN A 440 7.42 5.90 25.22
C ASN A 440 8.70 5.07 25.09
N LEU A 441 9.32 5.08 23.90
CA LEU A 441 10.64 4.47 23.69
C LEU A 441 11.64 4.99 24.72
N ARG A 442 12.41 4.07 25.29
CA ARG A 442 13.49 4.36 26.21
C ARG A 442 14.78 3.83 25.64
N PHE A 443 15.87 4.49 25.95
CA PHE A 443 17.18 4.15 25.43
C PHE A 443 18.14 3.98 26.60
N THR A 444 18.97 2.94 26.54
CA THR A 444 20.26 2.93 27.23
C THR A 444 21.31 3.47 26.24
N ASP A 445 22.59 3.30 26.55
CA ASP A 445 23.59 3.56 25.52
C ASP A 445 23.56 2.48 24.44
N ASP A 446 23.23 1.23 24.77
CA ASP A 446 23.41 0.06 23.88
C ASP A 446 22.10 -0.60 23.43
N ASP A 447 20.96 -0.24 24.03
CA ASP A 447 19.68 -0.92 23.79
C ASP A 447 18.52 0.06 23.61
N ILE A 448 17.49 -0.43 22.90
CA ILE A 448 16.19 0.22 22.77
C ILE A 448 15.19 -0.58 23.62
N GLN A 449 14.48 0.09 24.50
CA GLN A 449 13.51 -0.51 25.42
C GLN A 449 12.12 0.05 25.15
N LEU A 450 11.14 -0.84 25.05
CA LEU A 450 9.74 -0.48 24.86
C LEU A 450 8.83 -1.34 25.74
N GLN A 451 7.62 -0.84 25.98
CA GLN A 451 6.60 -1.49 26.78
C GLN A 451 5.36 -1.68 25.93
N VAL A 452 5.00 -2.93 25.66
CA VAL A 452 3.77 -3.29 24.94
C VAL A 452 2.75 -3.79 25.95
N GLY A 453 1.78 -2.93 26.28
CA GLY A 453 0.87 -3.19 27.39
C GLY A 453 1.64 -3.33 28.71
N GLY A 454 1.63 -4.54 29.30
CA GLY A 454 2.37 -4.85 30.52
C GLY A 454 3.72 -5.55 30.30
N THR A 455 4.14 -5.77 29.06
CA THR A 455 5.34 -6.54 28.72
C THR A 455 6.45 -5.64 28.23
N GLY A 456 7.62 -5.71 28.90
CA GLY A 456 8.82 -5.03 28.45
C GLY A 456 9.56 -5.83 27.39
N VAL A 457 9.99 -5.17 26.33
CA VAL A 457 10.82 -5.72 25.26
C VAL A 457 12.10 -4.90 25.19
N THR A 458 13.24 -5.58 25.10
CA THR A 458 14.56 -4.96 24.93
C THR A 458 15.14 -5.42 23.62
N LEU A 459 15.55 -4.47 22.78
CA LEU A 459 16.16 -4.69 21.48
C LEU A 459 17.61 -4.25 21.52
N THR A 460 18.51 -5.08 20.98
CA THR A 460 19.96 -4.86 21.00
C THR A 460 20.55 -4.78 19.58
N PRO A 461 20.09 -3.82 18.75
CA PRO A 461 20.55 -3.75 17.37
C PRO A 461 21.96 -3.21 17.25
N ASN A 462 22.48 -3.16 16.02
CA ASN A 462 23.75 -2.53 15.75
C ASN A 462 23.72 -1.02 16.03
N ARG A 463 24.91 -0.43 16.10
CA ARG A 463 25.07 0.96 16.54
C ARG A 463 24.37 2.00 15.66
N PRO A 464 24.43 1.93 14.32
CA PRO A 464 23.65 2.82 13.45
C PRO A 464 22.15 2.82 13.73
N VAL A 465 21.57 1.65 14.00
CA VAL A 465 20.13 1.53 14.28
C VAL A 465 19.76 2.20 15.62
N ILE A 466 20.55 1.98 16.67
CA ILE A 466 20.28 2.60 17.99
C ILE A 466 20.23 4.13 17.85
N GLU A 467 21.23 4.72 17.21
CA GLU A 467 21.31 6.17 17.10
C GLU A 467 20.26 6.73 16.15
N ARG A 468 19.99 6.05 15.04
CA ARG A 468 18.87 6.40 14.15
C ARG A 468 17.55 6.44 14.91
N VAL A 469 17.22 5.40 15.67
CA VAL A 469 15.95 5.33 16.42
C VAL A 469 15.92 6.34 17.57
N ARG A 470 17.05 6.59 18.24
CA ARG A 470 17.19 7.64 19.26
C ARG A 470 16.88 9.02 18.68
N LEU A 471 17.38 9.31 17.47
CA LEU A 471 17.09 10.56 16.76
C LEU A 471 15.62 10.62 16.33
N LEU A 472 15.10 9.57 15.69
CA LEU A 472 13.71 9.50 15.22
C LEU A 472 12.71 9.64 16.37
N SER A 473 13.00 9.08 17.55
CA SER A 473 12.17 9.29 18.74
C SER A 473 12.03 10.77 19.11
N ALA A 474 13.03 11.59 18.79
CA ALA A 474 12.94 13.03 18.89
C ALA A 474 12.21 13.65 17.68
N ILE A 475 12.52 13.27 16.44
CA ILE A 475 12.14 14.05 15.23
C ILE A 475 11.03 13.47 14.34
N ASN A 476 10.46 12.31 14.66
CA ASN A 476 9.54 11.59 13.75
C ASN A 476 8.35 12.43 13.24
N ARG A 477 7.83 13.35 14.05
CA ARG A 477 6.68 14.20 13.70
C ARG A 477 7.04 15.37 12.79
N ASP A 478 8.32 15.66 12.65
CA ASP A 478 8.83 16.77 11.86
C ASP A 478 9.27 16.28 10.47
N ILE A 479 9.57 15.00 10.28
CA ILE A 479 9.92 14.43 8.97
C ILE A 479 8.68 14.09 8.11
N VAL A 480 7.47 14.32 8.64
CA VAL A 480 6.21 14.16 7.92
C VAL A 480 5.29 15.36 8.17
N SER A 481 4.43 15.65 7.21
CA SER A 481 3.34 16.62 7.34
C SER A 481 2.00 15.90 7.50
N LEU A 482 1.14 16.43 8.36
CA LEU A 482 -0.28 16.04 8.46
C LEU A 482 -1.11 17.05 7.66
N ASP A 483 -1.31 16.77 6.38
CA ASP A 483 -1.93 17.71 5.43
C ASP A 483 -3.45 17.68 5.44
N ALA A 484 -4.05 16.60 5.95
CA ALA A 484 -5.47 16.51 6.24
C ALA A 484 -5.72 15.61 7.46
N LEU A 485 -6.77 15.88 8.24
CA LEU A 485 -7.10 15.12 9.44
C LEU A 485 -8.60 15.19 9.76
N SER A 486 -9.20 14.05 10.13
CA SER A 486 -10.58 13.97 10.60
C SER A 486 -10.71 14.21 12.10
N LYS A 487 -11.91 14.55 12.57
CA LYS A 487 -12.17 14.84 13.99
C LYS A 487 -12.04 13.62 14.90
N ASP A 488 -12.29 12.43 14.39
CA ASP A 488 -12.09 11.16 15.11
C ASP A 488 -10.63 10.69 15.08
N TYR A 489 -9.73 11.44 14.43
CA TYR A 489 -8.30 11.11 14.30
C TYR A 489 -8.02 9.75 13.63
N LEU A 490 -8.99 9.20 12.89
CA LEU A 490 -8.82 7.97 12.15
C LEU A 490 -8.32 8.23 10.74
N SER A 491 -8.84 9.26 10.08
CA SER A 491 -8.57 9.56 8.67
C SER A 491 -7.57 10.72 8.55
N ALA A 492 -6.52 10.52 7.75
CA ALA A 492 -5.48 11.50 7.51
C ALA A 492 -4.86 11.37 6.12
N VAL A 493 -4.32 12.49 5.63
CA VAL A 493 -3.32 12.50 4.55
C VAL A 493 -2.01 12.92 5.18
N ILE A 494 -1.02 12.04 5.09
CA ILE A 494 0.32 12.21 5.66
C ILE A 494 1.31 12.25 4.50
N THR A 495 2.17 13.25 4.44
CA THR A 495 3.16 13.37 3.35
C THR A 495 4.57 13.54 3.87
N ARG A 496 5.54 13.20 3.01
CA ARG A 496 6.97 13.40 3.23
C ARG A 496 7.60 13.98 1.97
N ASP A 497 8.41 15.02 2.14
CA ASP A 497 9.11 15.71 1.05
C ASP A 497 10.62 15.68 1.28
N GLU A 498 11.34 14.82 0.56
CA GLU A 498 12.77 14.63 0.74
C GLU A 498 13.62 15.58 -0.12
N LYS A 499 13.16 16.83 -0.25
CA LYS A 499 13.81 17.88 -1.05
C LYS A 499 15.26 18.19 -0.65
N TYR A 500 15.74 17.70 0.49
CA TYR A 500 17.13 17.87 0.94
C TYR A 500 18.15 17.02 0.16
N ARG A 501 17.71 15.98 -0.56
CA ARG A 501 18.57 15.05 -1.31
C ARG A 501 18.30 15.10 -2.81
N GLY A 502 19.33 14.84 -3.63
CA GLY A 502 19.24 14.88 -5.09
C GLY A 502 18.38 13.76 -5.69
N ASP A 503 18.40 12.58 -5.05
CA ASP A 503 17.58 11.40 -5.35
C ASP A 503 16.31 11.34 -4.47
N GLY A 504 15.89 12.48 -3.91
CA GLY A 504 14.70 12.55 -3.08
C GLY A 504 13.42 12.23 -3.84
N ILE A 505 12.39 11.88 -3.08
CA ILE A 505 11.04 11.68 -3.60
C ILE A 505 10.03 12.46 -2.76
N ARG A 506 8.82 12.60 -3.32
CA ARG A 506 7.62 12.98 -2.57
C ARG A 506 6.76 11.75 -2.37
N SER A 507 6.37 11.52 -1.12
CA SER A 507 5.52 10.38 -0.77
C SER A 507 4.30 10.83 0.01
N ALA A 508 3.20 10.11 -0.18
CA ALA A 508 1.94 10.33 0.52
C ALA A 508 1.35 9.01 1.01
N TYR A 509 0.91 9.00 2.26
CA TYR A 509 0.07 7.95 2.82
C TYR A 509 -1.32 8.49 3.11
N ILE A 510 -2.33 7.82 2.59
CA ILE A 510 -3.73 8.17 2.75
C ILE A 510 -4.35 7.08 3.63
N SER A 511 -4.70 7.44 4.86
CA SER A 511 -5.12 6.44 5.85
C SER A 511 -6.56 5.98 5.67
N PHE A 512 -7.26 6.35 4.60
CA PHE A 512 -8.63 5.92 4.28
C PHE A 512 -8.76 5.46 2.82
N GLU A 513 -9.86 4.78 2.48
CA GLU A 513 -10.17 4.27 1.13
C GLU A 513 -10.57 5.38 0.14
N ILE A 514 -9.61 6.23 -0.21
CA ILE A 514 -9.84 7.35 -1.14
C ILE A 514 -10.27 6.88 -2.53
N GLU A 515 -9.75 5.73 -2.98
CA GLU A 515 -10.01 5.12 -4.28
C GLU A 515 -11.44 4.60 -4.45
N ALA A 516 -12.11 4.25 -3.34
CA ALA A 516 -13.52 3.86 -3.30
C ALA A 516 -14.46 5.04 -2.99
N GLY A 517 -13.89 6.26 -2.91
CA GLY A 517 -14.61 7.50 -2.64
C GLY A 517 -15.32 8.09 -3.87
N GLY A 518 -15.89 9.28 -3.68
CA GLY A 518 -16.55 10.03 -4.73
C GLY A 518 -15.63 11.02 -5.44
N GLU A 519 -16.26 12.05 -6.04
CA GLU A 519 -15.55 13.07 -6.79
C GLU A 519 -14.63 13.92 -5.89
N GLU A 520 -15.05 14.29 -4.68
CA GLU A 520 -14.24 15.09 -3.75
C GLU A 520 -12.95 14.35 -3.33
N GLU A 521 -13.07 13.08 -2.97
CA GLU A 521 -11.95 12.20 -2.66
C GLU A 521 -10.97 12.11 -3.82
N LEU A 522 -11.47 11.90 -5.05
CA LEU A 522 -10.58 11.76 -6.21
C LEU A 522 -10.03 13.09 -6.72
N LEU A 523 -10.66 14.23 -6.44
CA LEU A 523 -10.07 15.56 -6.62
C LEU A 523 -8.91 15.79 -5.64
N ALA A 524 -9.03 15.36 -4.38
CA ALA A 524 -7.93 15.41 -3.44
C ALA A 524 -6.78 14.48 -3.86
N LEU A 525 -7.10 13.25 -4.31
CA LEU A 525 -6.09 12.33 -4.84
C LEU A 525 -5.35 12.93 -6.04
N LYS A 526 -6.06 13.57 -6.96
CA LYS A 526 -5.48 14.24 -8.13
C LYS A 526 -4.47 15.31 -7.72
N ASP A 527 -4.78 16.12 -6.70
CA ASP A 527 -3.85 17.14 -6.19
C ASP A 527 -2.61 16.53 -5.54
N ILE A 528 -2.78 15.43 -4.78
CA ILE A 528 -1.67 14.67 -4.17
C ILE A 528 -0.77 14.08 -5.27
N VAL A 529 -1.35 13.48 -6.31
CA VAL A 529 -0.61 12.94 -7.47
C VAL A 529 0.14 14.06 -8.18
N GLU A 530 -0.49 15.22 -8.39
CA GLU A 530 0.15 16.37 -9.02
C GLU A 530 1.34 16.85 -8.17
N TRP A 531 1.16 17.01 -6.85
CA TRP A 531 2.25 17.39 -5.93
C TRP A 531 3.39 16.38 -5.96
N ALA A 532 3.09 15.08 -5.88
CA ALA A 532 4.08 14.01 -5.88
C ALA A 532 4.85 13.91 -7.20
N SER A 533 4.22 14.27 -8.33
CA SER A 533 4.85 14.25 -9.66
C SER A 533 5.89 15.35 -9.91
N ASN A 534 5.89 16.40 -9.08
CA ASN A 534 6.67 17.62 -9.30
C ASN A 534 7.79 17.77 -8.24
N PHE A 535 8.52 16.70 -7.93
CA PHE A 535 9.66 16.75 -7.00
C PHE A 535 10.79 17.62 -7.56
N GLU A 536 11.35 18.49 -6.72
CA GLU A 536 12.55 19.26 -7.02
C GLU A 536 13.44 19.36 -5.77
N PRO A 537 14.73 18.99 -5.86
CA PRO A 537 15.64 19.11 -4.74
C PRO A 537 16.06 20.57 -4.50
N ILE A 538 16.26 20.92 -3.24
CA ILE A 538 16.83 22.22 -2.83
C ILE A 538 18.25 22.32 -3.37
N LYS A 539 18.55 23.43 -4.05
CA LYS A 539 19.89 23.79 -4.51
C LYS A 539 20.45 24.87 -3.59
N THR A 540 21.37 24.49 -2.70
CA THR A 540 22.04 25.41 -1.77
C THR A 540 23.56 25.35 -1.94
N PHE A 541 24.23 26.50 -1.74
CA PHE A 541 25.70 26.60 -1.71
C PHE A 541 26.29 26.24 -0.36
N ALA A 542 25.49 26.29 0.71
CA ALA A 542 25.91 25.95 2.06
C ALA A 542 25.30 24.60 2.49
N PRO A 543 26.03 23.79 3.27
CA PRO A 543 25.46 22.63 3.95
C PRO A 543 24.16 22.93 4.66
N ILE A 544 23.16 22.08 4.45
CA ILE A 544 21.87 22.15 5.16
C ILE A 544 22.10 21.94 6.66
N VAL A 545 22.92 20.95 7.01
CA VAL A 545 23.18 20.56 8.40
C VAL A 545 24.31 21.41 8.98
N GLN A 546 23.97 22.23 9.98
CA GLN A 546 24.91 23.06 10.74
C GLN A 546 24.86 22.66 12.22
N VAL A 547 25.98 22.17 12.73
CA VAL A 547 26.10 21.63 14.09
C VAL A 547 26.95 22.55 14.94
N THR A 548 26.46 22.89 16.13
CA THR A 548 27.26 23.58 17.15
C THR A 548 27.74 22.59 18.19
N VAL A 549 29.04 22.54 18.47
CA VAL A 549 29.62 21.69 19.53
C VAL A 549 30.05 22.55 20.72
N LEU A 550 29.30 22.47 21.82
CA LEU A 550 29.68 23.06 23.10
C LEU A 550 30.71 22.17 23.81
N SER A 551 31.90 22.71 24.06
CA SER A 551 32.98 21.98 24.75
C SER A 551 33.99 22.92 25.42
N ASN A 552 34.48 22.54 26.60
CA ASN A 552 35.67 23.14 27.17
C ASN A 552 36.93 22.74 26.36
N ASP A 553 38.08 23.34 26.65
CA ASP A 553 39.32 23.06 25.91
C ASP A 553 39.83 21.63 26.12
N ILE A 554 39.52 20.99 27.26
CA ILE A 554 39.96 19.63 27.58
C ILE A 554 39.20 18.61 26.74
N ASP A 555 37.87 18.62 26.78
CA ASP A 555 37.02 17.66 26.06
C ASP A 555 37.13 17.85 24.54
N TRP A 556 37.36 19.09 24.08
CA TRP A 556 37.67 19.37 22.69
C TRP A 556 38.94 18.65 22.20
N ASN A 557 40.01 18.75 22.98
CA ASN A 557 41.30 18.13 22.66
C ASN A 557 41.27 16.60 22.77
N ILE A 558 40.39 16.03 23.61
CA ILE A 558 40.24 14.58 23.74
C ILE A 558 39.54 14.00 22.50
N LYS A 559 38.31 14.46 22.20
CA LYS A 559 37.50 13.93 21.08
C LYS A 559 36.60 14.94 20.37
N GLY A 560 36.56 16.22 20.77
CA GLY A 560 35.77 17.23 20.07
C GLY A 560 36.22 17.50 18.62
N GLN A 561 37.52 17.43 18.35
CA GLN A 561 38.01 17.52 16.96
C GLN A 561 37.57 16.31 16.10
N TYR A 562 37.53 15.12 16.69
CA TYR A 562 37.11 13.90 15.98
C TYR A 562 35.64 13.97 15.55
N ILE A 563 34.73 14.36 16.46
CA ILE A 563 33.30 14.47 16.09
C ILE A 563 33.06 15.56 15.04
N LYS A 564 33.83 16.66 15.11
CA LYS A 564 33.83 17.69 14.06
C LYS A 564 34.19 17.09 12.70
N GLU A 565 35.34 16.44 12.61
CA GLU A 565 35.81 15.83 11.36
C GLU A 565 34.86 14.74 10.86
N HIS A 566 34.21 14.00 11.76
CA HIS A 566 33.23 12.98 11.41
C HIS A 566 32.01 13.58 10.70
N PHE A 567 31.37 14.59 11.28
CA PHE A 567 30.22 15.28 10.68
C PHE A 567 30.60 16.03 9.39
N GLU A 568 31.77 16.68 9.36
CA GLU A 568 32.25 17.40 8.17
C GLU A 568 32.50 16.47 6.98
N LYS A 569 32.96 15.22 7.21
CA LYS A 569 33.11 14.20 6.15
C LYS A 569 31.78 13.81 5.51
N MET A 570 30.68 13.90 6.26
CA MET A 570 29.32 13.63 5.77
C MET A 570 28.62 14.89 5.24
N GLY A 571 29.37 15.98 5.04
CA GLY A 571 28.86 17.19 4.40
C GLY A 571 28.16 18.17 5.33
N ALA A 572 28.22 18.00 6.66
CA ALA A 572 27.74 19.01 7.61
C ALA A 572 28.79 20.11 7.87
N THR A 573 28.35 21.27 8.35
CA THR A 573 29.27 22.29 8.90
C THR A 573 29.28 22.22 10.42
N VAL A 574 30.46 22.23 11.04
CA VAL A 574 30.58 22.14 12.50
C VAL A 574 31.32 23.33 13.08
N THR A 575 30.66 24.03 14.00
CA THR A 575 31.22 25.17 14.73
C THR A 575 31.42 24.79 16.20
N ARG A 576 32.63 25.00 16.72
CA ARG A 576 32.90 24.86 18.15
C ARG A 576 32.43 26.13 18.88
N ALA A 577 31.68 25.97 19.97
CA ALA A 577 31.37 27.03 20.91
C ALA A 577 32.07 26.77 22.25
N LYS A 578 32.79 27.77 22.75
CA LYS A 578 33.28 27.77 24.14
C LYS A 578 32.15 28.18 25.09
N PRO A 579 32.17 27.75 26.35
CA PRO A 579 31.12 28.08 27.32
C PRO A 579 30.87 29.60 27.47
N GLU A 580 31.92 30.40 27.43
CA GLU A 580 31.87 31.88 27.51
C GLU A 580 31.10 32.53 26.34
N GLU A 581 31.06 31.86 25.19
CA GLU A 581 30.47 32.36 23.95
C GLU A 581 29.13 31.67 23.62
N PHE A 582 28.78 30.60 24.34
CA PHE A 582 27.69 29.69 23.97
C PHE A 582 26.31 30.35 23.95
N GLU A 583 26.09 31.39 24.74
CA GLU A 583 24.82 32.15 24.70
C GLU A 583 24.49 32.68 23.28
N THR A 584 25.51 32.94 22.45
CA THR A 584 25.30 33.36 21.05
C THR A 584 24.86 32.22 20.13
N TYR A 585 25.23 30.98 20.45
CA TYR A 585 24.92 29.78 19.67
C TYR A 585 23.75 28.96 20.23
N LYS A 586 23.27 29.30 21.42
CA LYS A 586 22.23 28.58 22.17
C LYS A 586 20.91 28.42 21.42
N LYS A 587 20.66 29.25 20.40
CA LYS A 587 19.48 29.21 19.54
C LYS A 587 19.67 28.41 18.25
N ASN A 588 20.86 27.85 18.02
CA ASN A 588 21.13 27.04 16.83
C ASN A 588 20.32 25.75 16.86
N LYS A 589 19.93 25.26 15.68
CA LYS A 589 18.97 24.17 15.55
C LYS A 589 19.52 22.81 15.94
N ILE A 590 20.84 22.58 15.77
CA ILE A 590 21.51 21.34 16.17
C ILE A 590 22.70 21.68 17.06
N ILE A 591 22.64 21.19 18.30
CA ILE A 591 23.68 21.40 19.31
C ILE A 591 24.15 20.03 19.84
N ILE A 592 25.46 19.84 19.94
CA ILE A 592 26.09 18.72 20.64
C ILE A 592 26.85 19.28 21.84
N ILE A 593 26.63 18.71 23.02
CA ILE A 593 27.32 19.09 24.26
C ILE A 593 28.25 17.96 24.67
N LEU A 594 29.54 18.29 24.84
CA LEU A 594 30.56 17.36 25.32
C LEU A 594 30.86 17.65 26.78
N GLY A 595 30.54 16.70 27.66
CA GLY A 595 30.77 16.79 29.10
C GLY A 595 29.51 16.53 29.93
N GLY A 596 29.70 16.07 31.18
CA GLY A 596 28.59 15.73 32.08
C GLY A 596 28.15 16.85 33.04
N PRO A 597 27.19 16.58 33.95
CA PRO A 597 26.67 17.57 34.90
C PRO A 597 27.73 18.16 35.86
N LYS A 598 28.85 17.46 36.04
CA LYS A 598 30.00 17.88 36.85
C LYS A 598 31.14 18.49 36.01
N ALA A 599 30.93 18.73 34.73
CA ALA A 599 31.95 19.31 33.85
C ALA A 599 32.30 20.74 34.27
N TYR A 600 33.60 21.04 34.24
CA TYR A 600 34.15 22.35 34.59
C TYR A 600 33.86 23.41 33.51
N ASP A 601 34.30 24.65 33.78
CA ASP A 601 34.27 25.77 32.85
C ASP A 601 32.87 26.13 32.32
N GLY A 602 31.83 25.88 33.13
CA GLY A 602 30.45 26.27 32.80
C GLY A 602 29.66 25.30 31.92
N VAL A 603 30.29 24.28 31.33
CA VAL A 603 29.58 23.25 30.54
C VAL A 603 28.55 22.50 31.38
N GLY A 604 28.89 22.14 32.62
CA GLY A 604 27.99 21.41 33.52
C GLY A 604 26.68 22.15 33.81
N GLU A 605 26.70 23.48 33.82
CA GLU A 605 25.49 24.29 34.05
C GLU A 605 24.52 24.25 32.87
N TYR A 606 25.02 24.08 31.64
CA TYR A 606 24.18 23.84 30.47
C TYR A 606 23.63 22.42 30.45
N VAL A 607 24.43 21.41 30.83
CA VAL A 607 23.97 20.02 30.91
C VAL A 607 22.83 19.86 31.92
N LYS A 608 22.89 20.54 33.08
CA LYS A 608 21.82 20.55 34.09
C LYS A 608 20.52 21.20 33.61
N GLN A 609 20.59 22.09 32.62
CA GLN A 609 19.39 22.65 31.98
C GLN A 609 18.75 21.69 30.98
N VAL A 610 19.56 20.79 30.39
CA VAL A 610 19.14 19.87 29.32
C VAL A 610 18.61 18.55 29.88
N LEU A 611 19.27 18.00 30.91
CA LEU A 611 18.97 16.69 31.49
C LEU A 611 18.19 16.84 32.80
N ASP A 612 17.22 15.96 33.03
CA ASP A 612 16.52 15.89 34.32
C ASP A 612 17.41 15.26 35.42
N GLU A 613 17.00 15.36 36.68
CA GLU A 613 17.80 14.89 37.83
C GLU A 613 18.16 13.40 37.74
N ASN A 614 17.24 12.56 37.25
CA ASN A 614 17.45 11.11 37.11
C ASN A 614 18.46 10.82 35.98
N GLU A 615 18.38 11.55 34.86
CA GLU A 615 19.34 11.46 33.77
C GLU A 615 20.73 11.94 34.19
N GLN A 616 20.81 13.03 34.97
CA GLN A 616 22.06 13.51 35.54
C GLN A 616 22.70 12.47 36.45
N GLU A 617 21.93 11.81 37.32
CA GLU A 617 22.42 10.71 38.16
C GLU A 617 22.92 9.52 37.34
N LYS A 618 22.25 9.18 36.24
CA LYS A 618 22.72 8.11 35.34
C LYS A 618 24.09 8.45 34.73
N VAL A 619 24.31 9.70 34.32
CA VAL A 619 25.63 10.14 33.82
C VAL A 619 26.67 10.08 34.92
N ILE A 620 26.37 10.62 36.11
CA ILE A 620 27.29 10.65 37.25
C ILE A 620 27.71 9.24 37.69
N ASN A 621 26.78 8.29 37.63
CA ASN A 621 27.02 6.89 37.97
C ASN A 621 27.58 6.06 36.79
N GLY A 622 27.76 6.66 35.61
CA GLY A 622 28.28 6.01 34.41
C GLY A 622 27.34 4.96 33.80
N LYS A 623 26.02 5.06 34.06
CA LYS A 623 25.01 4.11 33.56
C LYS A 623 24.50 4.42 32.16
N GLN A 624 24.51 5.69 31.77
CA GLN A 624 24.04 6.16 30.47
C GLN A 624 24.72 7.51 30.16
N GLY A 625 25.11 7.73 28.92
CA GLY A 625 25.89 8.89 28.52
C GLY A 625 25.45 9.58 27.24
N ILE A 626 24.47 9.02 26.52
CA ILE A 626 24.01 9.55 25.24
C ILE A 626 22.53 9.91 25.33
N PHE A 627 22.21 11.19 25.10
CA PHE A 627 20.85 11.72 25.21
C PHE A 627 20.55 12.65 24.04
N ILE A 628 19.31 12.62 23.54
CA ILE A 628 18.80 13.59 22.55
C ILE A 628 17.58 14.27 23.17
N LYS A 629 17.63 15.59 23.23
CA LYS A 629 16.58 16.44 23.80
C LYS A 629 16.09 17.43 22.77
N ARG A 630 14.86 17.90 22.95
CA ARG A 630 14.21 18.83 22.04
C ARG A 630 13.83 20.12 22.72
N ASP A 631 13.86 21.17 21.91
CA ASP A 631 13.25 22.46 22.24
C ASP A 631 13.70 23.00 23.61
N VAL A 632 14.97 22.74 23.98
CA VAL A 632 15.53 23.08 25.30
C VAL A 632 15.56 24.60 25.47
N TRP A 633 16.02 25.32 24.44
CA TRP A 633 16.12 26.78 24.48
C TRP A 633 15.37 27.48 23.36
N GLU A 634 15.15 26.82 22.22
CA GLU A 634 14.47 27.39 21.04
C GLU A 634 13.60 26.33 20.37
N ARG A 635 12.45 26.73 19.80
CA ARG A 635 11.56 25.78 19.11
C ARG A 635 12.22 25.26 17.81
N GLY A 636 12.04 23.97 17.53
CA GLY A 636 12.66 23.28 16.40
C GLY A 636 14.14 23.01 16.65
N GLN A 637 14.55 22.78 17.90
CA GLN A 637 15.93 22.53 18.27
C GLN A 637 16.12 21.09 18.73
N ILE A 638 17.26 20.49 18.38
CA ILE A 638 17.77 19.26 19.00
C ILE A 638 19.08 19.53 19.74
N VAL A 639 19.20 18.96 20.93
CA VAL A 639 20.39 19.01 21.79
C VAL A 639 20.83 17.59 22.11
N ILE A 640 22.02 17.22 21.65
CA ILE A 640 22.62 15.90 21.86
C ILE A 640 23.66 16.03 22.98
N VAL A 641 23.50 15.29 24.07
CA VAL A 641 24.46 15.28 25.18
C VAL A 641 25.28 14.00 25.10
N LEU A 642 26.60 14.16 25.04
CA LEU A 642 27.59 13.07 25.08
C LEU A 642 28.43 13.25 26.35
N ALA A 643 28.20 12.41 27.34
CA ALA A 643 28.76 12.59 28.67
C ALA A 643 29.08 11.27 29.37
N GLY A 644 30.31 11.14 29.86
CA GLY A 644 30.71 10.05 30.76
C GLY A 644 30.77 10.49 32.22
N LYS A 645 31.03 9.55 33.13
CA LYS A 645 31.29 9.88 34.56
C LYS A 645 32.52 10.77 34.73
N ASP A 646 33.44 10.68 33.77
CA ASP A 646 34.66 11.45 33.64
C ASP A 646 34.96 11.77 32.16
N ARG A 647 36.05 12.51 31.92
CA ARG A 647 36.44 13.00 30.59
C ARG A 647 36.84 11.89 29.61
N TYR A 648 37.41 10.78 30.10
CA TYR A 648 37.81 9.67 29.24
C TYR A 648 36.58 8.92 28.77
N GLN A 649 35.64 8.65 29.69
CA GLN A 649 34.35 8.07 29.33
C GLN A 649 33.53 9.00 28.42
N THR A 650 33.64 10.32 28.59
CA THR A 650 33.03 11.28 27.65
C THR A 650 33.59 11.08 26.23
N GLY A 651 34.91 10.91 26.11
CA GLY A 651 35.55 10.55 24.85
C GLY A 651 35.08 9.21 24.28
N GLU A 652 34.86 8.20 25.12
CA GLU A 652 34.27 6.91 24.70
C GLU A 652 32.85 7.12 24.15
N LYS A 653 31.99 7.88 24.84
CA LYS A 653 30.63 8.18 24.35
C LYS A 653 30.63 8.93 23.03
N VAL A 654 31.61 9.80 22.78
CA VAL A 654 31.80 10.44 21.47
C VAL A 654 32.09 9.40 20.38
N LEU A 655 32.98 8.44 20.64
CA LEU A 655 33.29 7.38 19.68
C LEU A 655 32.07 6.49 19.42
N THR A 656 31.44 5.99 20.48
CA THR A 656 30.25 5.15 20.40
C THR A 656 29.13 5.86 19.64
N TYR A 657 28.84 7.13 19.95
CA TYR A 657 27.86 7.91 19.18
C TYR A 657 28.25 8.01 17.70
N SER A 658 29.50 8.37 17.39
CA SER A 658 29.95 8.56 16.01
C SER A 658 29.91 7.29 15.17
N GLU A 659 30.11 6.11 15.76
CA GLU A 659 29.91 4.80 15.09
C GLU A 659 28.47 4.59 14.60
N GLY A 660 27.49 5.27 15.22
CA GLY A 660 26.09 5.22 14.81
C GLY A 660 25.67 6.35 13.84
N VAL A 661 26.51 7.37 13.65
CA VAL A 661 26.20 8.48 12.75
C VAL A 661 26.79 8.18 11.37
N ASN A 662 25.91 7.89 10.42
CA ASN A 662 26.21 7.68 9.01
C ASN A 662 25.51 8.73 8.12
N GLU A 663 25.64 8.62 6.80
CA GLU A 663 25.01 9.55 5.84
C GLU A 663 23.48 9.61 5.99
N ASP A 664 22.82 8.48 6.27
CA ASP A 664 21.38 8.45 6.48
C ASP A 664 20.94 9.17 7.76
N TYR A 665 21.77 9.15 8.81
CA TYR A 665 21.54 9.95 10.00
C TYR A 665 21.62 11.45 9.69
N VAL A 666 22.63 11.87 8.91
CA VAL A 666 22.77 13.27 8.49
C VAL A 666 21.64 13.70 7.55
N ASN A 667 21.16 12.79 6.70
CA ASN A 667 19.96 12.99 5.87
C ASN A 667 18.71 13.26 6.72
N LEU A 668 18.49 12.50 7.79
CA LEU A 668 17.39 12.76 8.74
C LEU A 668 17.53 14.11 9.44
N LEU A 669 18.75 14.54 9.78
CA LEU A 669 19.00 15.88 10.31
C LEU A 669 18.68 16.96 9.27
N ALA A 670 19.09 16.76 8.01
CA ALA A 670 18.81 17.69 6.93
C ALA A 670 17.30 17.81 6.68
N GLU A 671 16.60 16.68 6.68
CA GLU A 671 15.16 16.61 6.57
C GLU A 671 14.48 17.44 7.64
N PHE A 672 14.77 17.16 8.91
CA PHE A 672 14.27 17.91 10.07
C PHE A 672 14.45 19.43 9.95
N LEU A 673 15.55 19.89 9.34
CA LEU A 673 15.83 21.32 9.16
C LEU A 673 15.09 21.96 7.98
N THR A 674 14.58 21.15 7.05
CA THR A 674 13.91 21.62 5.82
C THR A 674 12.39 21.40 5.84
N SER A 675 11.89 20.61 6.78
CA SER A 675 10.48 20.33 6.99
C SER A 675 9.60 21.55 7.28
#